data_AF-A0A4S2EVP5-F1
#
_entry.id   AF-A0A4S2EVP5-F1
#
_cell.length_a   1.000
_cell.length_b   1.000
_cell.length_c   1.000
_cell.angle_alpha   90.00
_cell.angle_beta   90.00
_cell.angle_gamma   90.00
#
_symmetry.space_group_name_H-M   'P 1'
#
loop_
_entity.id
_entity.type
_entity.pdbx_description
1 polymer ?
#
loop_
_entity_poly.entity_id
_entity_poly.type
_entity_poly.pdbx_seq_one_letter_code
_entity_poly.pdbx_strand_id
1 'polypeptide(L)'
;MKEKREVRSKNPGLKRAFKRAAVSACAAAAVSLALAVPAFAACGPVVLDAGHGGGDSGAVGNGLTESNLTWRITKYAEERLKQLGIPTVMARASENSNPSLYQRNKVAQDVKARAIVSFHINSGGGTGAEVLVANNAAYNNFCASETQSFGRDVLSRLSSLGLYNRGNKPRDYPSGSTVSLYASAQSSDYYAIVRNARVSGFSGTIIEHGFIDRGDDALKFKSDAFLKQLGYADAEAIARQWPNSYSRPAASSYSSRWVASGSRWRWFDVSGAYGSYAAGRWVDSGGSRYYIGGDTYMVTGWAKISNQWYYFNAPNGDMAKGWKQVGGQWYWLRPSGNGYGPVGSMGTGWLQLDGQWYYLDGSGARVEGWRDIDGKRYYFTPGSGRMVTGVQTINGVQYRFDGSGACQGQVNKTGWSFENGAWYYYENGKKATGWKDVSGQRYYLDPANGVMAQGWKKVSGTWYWFRTSSGSGPAGSLGRGWLSDGGQWYFLDRSSGAMRTGWVDDGGARYWLRVDSSSGPEGSMGKGWLARDGHWYFLDRSSGAMARGWRDIDGRRYWFDTSGAMATGTRTIDGKTCVFDASGALVSQSVVKSGWQTEGSARYYYENGRKVTGWMSLDGHWFFFDRSSGAMRTGWISDGGKRYYLRTSSAYGPVGSMGTGWLSDGGKRYFLDRSSGAAATGVRVVDGRVCNFASDGALASDGPLNAWYDASWRPSSSSVSGSKVHFFDASGKEACTRTTNTPVMGSSSMGKDAFVKVFAAKIQGNYPQVYRSDAKYGATTPEAFAAAAWNAATSEGVRPEVLAAQVGNETGWLRFGGIVNANQCNFGGLGALDGNANGNAATFKNVQEGLLAQAQHLKAYSSKAALSQACVDPRFHLVNRGIAPYLEDYGADGHGGLVWASNRLYGRDLLSAMRSITG
;
A
#
# COMPACT_ATOMS: atom_id res chain seq x y z
N MET A 1 39.65 66.38 -35.00
CA MET A 1 39.10 67.52 -34.22
C MET A 1 37.68 67.15 -33.81
N LYS A 2 37.19 67.37 -32.60
CA LYS A 2 37.83 67.53 -31.28
C LYS A 2 36.78 67.04 -30.25
N GLU A 3 37.21 66.18 -29.31
CA GLU A 3 36.92 66.24 -27.86
C GLU A 3 35.47 66.44 -27.35
N LYS A 4 34.96 65.85 -26.26
CA LYS A 4 35.39 64.90 -25.19
C LYS A 4 34.04 64.53 -24.46
N ARG A 5 33.84 63.52 -23.60
CA ARG A 5 34.74 62.79 -22.68
C ARG A 5 34.07 61.50 -22.13
N GLU A 6 34.89 60.47 -21.89
CA GLU A 6 34.86 59.37 -20.88
C GLU A 6 33.53 58.66 -20.46
N VAL A 7 33.34 57.31 -20.46
CA VAL A 7 34.17 56.14 -20.00
C VAL A 7 34.10 55.99 -18.45
N ARG A 8 33.84 54.84 -17.76
CA ARG A 8 34.09 53.39 -18.02
C ARG A 8 33.17 52.44 -17.20
N SER A 9 32.70 51.35 -17.85
CA SER A 9 32.71 49.91 -17.45
C SER A 9 32.29 49.37 -16.07
N LYS A 10 31.62 48.20 -16.07
CA LYS A 10 32.28 46.88 -15.84
C LYS A 10 31.47 45.69 -16.38
N ASN A 11 32.14 44.85 -17.18
CA ASN A 11 31.81 43.48 -17.60
C ASN A 11 32.63 42.52 -16.66
N PRO A 12 32.72 41.17 -16.81
CA PRO A 12 31.97 40.20 -17.64
C PRO A 12 31.55 38.90 -16.89
N GLY A 13 30.96 37.91 -17.58
CA GLY A 13 30.69 36.57 -16.98
C GLY A 13 30.08 35.47 -17.88
N LEU A 14 30.78 35.03 -18.94
CA LEU A 14 30.37 33.88 -19.77
C LEU A 14 30.78 32.51 -19.18
N LYS A 15 29.98 31.45 -19.42
CA LYS A 15 30.33 30.06 -19.87
C LYS A 15 29.06 29.17 -19.83
N ARG A 16 28.58 28.47 -20.88
CA ARG A 16 29.09 27.41 -21.80
C ARG A 16 29.23 25.99 -21.20
N ALA A 17 28.34 25.05 -21.63
CA ALA A 17 28.54 23.60 -21.92
C ALA A 17 27.19 22.83 -21.88
N PHE A 18 26.91 21.70 -22.56
CA PHE A 18 27.33 21.15 -23.87
C PHE A 18 26.45 19.89 -24.19
N LYS A 19 26.08 19.62 -25.47
CA LYS A 19 25.60 18.32 -26.06
C LYS A 19 24.28 17.68 -25.53
N ARG A 20 23.25 17.53 -26.40
CA ARG A 20 22.86 16.35 -27.25
C ARG A 20 22.14 15.23 -26.47
N ALA A 21 21.01 14.66 -26.91
CA ALA A 21 20.17 14.81 -28.11
C ALA A 21 18.71 14.31 -27.76
N ALA A 22 17.70 14.13 -28.63
CA ALA A 22 17.50 14.26 -30.09
C ALA A 22 15.98 14.39 -30.41
N VAL A 23 15.59 14.99 -31.56
CA VAL A 23 14.32 14.79 -32.33
C VAL A 23 12.98 15.01 -31.57
N SER A 24 12.00 15.83 -32.00
CA SER A 24 11.67 16.52 -33.26
C SER A 24 10.96 17.87 -32.91
N ALA A 25 10.45 18.74 -33.79
CA ALA A 25 10.27 18.71 -35.25
C ALA A 25 10.57 20.10 -35.88
N CYS A 26 9.88 20.49 -36.95
CA CYS A 26 10.22 21.64 -37.80
C CYS A 26 9.18 22.78 -37.84
N ALA A 27 9.66 23.90 -38.39
CA ALA A 27 8.93 24.90 -39.20
C ALA A 27 8.27 26.12 -38.53
N ALA A 28 9.06 27.19 -38.42
CA ALA A 28 8.66 28.59 -38.58
C ALA A 28 9.85 29.34 -39.23
N ALA A 29 9.70 30.31 -40.14
CA ALA A 29 8.51 30.81 -40.82
C ALA A 29 8.90 31.32 -42.23
N ALA A 30 7.97 31.27 -43.17
CA ALA A 30 8.02 32.04 -44.41
C ALA A 30 6.73 32.88 -44.50
N VAL A 31 6.87 34.18 -44.73
CA VAL A 31 5.73 35.10 -44.80
C VAL A 31 5.09 35.00 -46.17
N SER A 32 3.90 34.41 -46.24
CA SER A 32 3.03 34.48 -47.41
C SER A 32 1.89 35.46 -47.15
N LEU A 33 1.85 36.56 -47.92
CA LEU A 33 0.72 37.49 -47.93
C LEU A 33 -0.43 36.89 -48.76
N ALA A 34 -1.03 35.82 -48.26
CA ALA A 34 -2.19 35.20 -48.88
C ALA A 34 -3.45 36.01 -48.58
N LEU A 35 -4.03 36.63 -49.61
CA LEU A 35 -5.41 37.12 -49.54
C LEU A 35 -6.32 35.91 -49.33
N ALA A 36 -6.86 35.77 -48.12
CA ALA A 36 -7.79 34.70 -47.79
C ALA A 36 -9.07 34.86 -48.61
N VAL A 37 -9.26 34.00 -49.61
CA VAL A 37 -10.55 33.87 -50.29
C VAL A 37 -11.58 33.45 -49.23
N PRO A 38 -12.66 34.22 -49.02
CA PRO A 38 -13.64 33.87 -47.99
C PRO A 38 -14.29 32.53 -48.36
N ALA A 39 -14.35 31.60 -47.41
CA ALA A 39 -15.09 30.36 -47.59
C ALA A 39 -16.58 30.69 -47.82
N PHE A 40 -17.22 30.02 -48.77
CA PHE A 40 -18.65 30.24 -49.06
C PHE A 40 -19.51 29.17 -48.38
N ALA A 41 -20.69 29.57 -47.90
CA ALA A 41 -21.67 28.69 -47.27
C ALA A 41 -22.92 28.55 -48.15
N ALA A 42 -23.40 27.31 -48.31
CA ALA A 42 -24.71 27.02 -48.88
C ALA A 42 -25.82 27.61 -47.99
N CYS A 43 -26.81 28.25 -48.60
CA CYS A 43 -27.89 28.94 -47.89
C CYS A 43 -29.23 28.24 -48.07
N GLY A 44 -30.13 28.44 -47.10
CA GLY A 44 -31.51 27.98 -47.13
C GLY A 44 -32.45 28.88 -47.95
N PRO A 45 -33.78 28.77 -47.75
CA PRO A 45 -34.80 29.48 -48.53
C PRO A 45 -34.73 31.01 -48.39
N VAL A 46 -35.52 31.73 -49.20
CA VAL A 46 -35.87 33.13 -48.86
C VAL A 46 -37.04 33.09 -47.87
N VAL A 47 -36.95 33.89 -46.81
CA VAL A 47 -38.11 34.12 -45.94
C VAL A 47 -38.91 35.31 -46.43
N LEU A 48 -40.22 35.12 -46.59
CA LEU A 48 -41.17 36.14 -47.00
C LEU A 48 -41.96 36.60 -45.78
N ASP A 49 -41.92 37.89 -45.47
CA ASP A 49 -42.56 38.50 -44.31
C ASP A 49 -43.63 39.50 -44.76
N ALA A 50 -44.90 39.14 -44.67
CA ALA A 50 -45.98 40.09 -44.87
C ALA A 50 -45.98 41.09 -43.69
N GLY A 51 -45.76 42.38 -43.96
CA GLY A 51 -45.80 43.45 -42.98
C GLY A 51 -47.11 43.47 -42.19
N HIS A 52 -47.04 43.89 -40.93
CA HIS A 52 -48.18 43.98 -40.00
C HIS A 52 -48.89 42.61 -39.81
N GLY A 53 -50.17 42.58 -39.42
CA GLY A 53 -50.95 41.35 -39.25
C GLY A 53 -51.70 41.20 -37.93
N GLY A 54 -52.64 40.26 -37.86
CA GLY A 54 -53.45 40.05 -36.66
C GLY A 54 -54.20 41.32 -36.24
N GLY A 55 -53.99 41.77 -35.00
CA GLY A 55 -54.55 43.04 -34.50
C GLY A 55 -53.82 44.31 -34.96
N ASP A 56 -52.72 44.19 -35.72
CA ASP A 56 -51.98 45.31 -36.30
C ASP A 56 -52.37 45.45 -37.78
N SER A 57 -53.06 46.55 -38.10
CA SER A 57 -53.51 46.87 -39.45
C SER A 57 -52.39 47.33 -40.38
N GLY A 58 -51.29 47.83 -39.82
CA GLY A 58 -50.43 48.77 -40.53
C GLY A 58 -51.18 50.04 -40.92
N ALA A 59 -50.74 50.68 -41.99
CA ALA A 59 -51.39 51.84 -42.57
C ALA A 59 -52.80 51.52 -43.12
N VAL A 60 -53.72 52.49 -42.99
CA VAL A 60 -55.11 52.40 -43.46
C VAL A 60 -55.45 53.65 -44.25
N GLY A 61 -56.00 53.50 -45.45
CA GLY A 61 -56.31 54.63 -46.33
C GLY A 61 -57.13 54.21 -47.55
N ASN A 62 -57.96 55.12 -48.09
CA ASN A 62 -58.73 54.91 -49.32
C ASN A 62 -59.63 53.65 -49.38
N GLY A 63 -60.02 53.12 -48.22
CA GLY A 63 -60.79 51.86 -48.09
C GLY A 63 -59.94 50.59 -48.11
N LEU A 64 -58.63 50.71 -47.91
CA LEU A 64 -57.64 49.64 -47.92
C LEU A 64 -56.89 49.57 -46.58
N THR A 65 -56.39 48.37 -46.27
CA THR A 65 -55.58 48.09 -45.08
C THR A 65 -54.28 47.43 -45.51
N GLU A 66 -53.14 47.95 -45.05
CA GLU A 66 -51.81 47.47 -45.41
C GLU A 66 -51.67 45.96 -45.14
N SER A 67 -52.04 45.48 -43.94
CA SER A 67 -51.86 44.07 -43.56
C SER A 67 -52.55 43.04 -44.47
N ASN A 68 -53.63 43.42 -45.15
CA ASN A 68 -54.30 42.58 -46.16
C ASN A 68 -53.58 42.65 -47.52
N LEU A 69 -53.18 43.86 -47.94
CA LEU A 69 -52.46 44.06 -49.20
C LEU A 69 -51.09 43.38 -49.17
N THR A 70 -50.32 43.56 -48.10
CA THR A 70 -49.00 42.93 -47.92
C THR A 70 -49.13 41.42 -47.89
N TRP A 71 -50.15 40.86 -47.22
CA TRP A 71 -50.41 39.43 -47.23
C TRP A 71 -50.66 38.89 -48.64
N ARG A 72 -51.48 39.58 -49.45
CA ARG A 72 -51.77 39.21 -50.84
C ARG A 72 -50.54 39.32 -51.76
N ILE A 73 -49.82 40.44 -51.71
CA ILE A 73 -48.56 40.63 -52.46
C ILE A 73 -47.55 39.52 -52.10
N THR A 74 -47.37 39.24 -50.80
CA THR A 74 -46.48 38.18 -50.32
C THR A 74 -46.89 36.80 -50.83
N LYS A 75 -48.21 36.52 -50.92
CA LYS A 75 -48.71 35.25 -51.47
C LYS A 75 -48.50 35.13 -52.98
N TYR A 76 -48.62 36.22 -53.74
CA TYR A 76 -48.28 36.21 -55.17
C TYR A 76 -46.76 36.09 -55.40
N ALA A 77 -45.94 36.67 -54.53
CA ALA A 77 -44.51 36.44 -54.54
C ALA A 77 -44.17 34.96 -54.23
N GLU A 78 -44.82 34.36 -53.22
CA GLU A 78 -44.67 32.93 -52.90
C GLU A 78 -45.10 32.02 -54.08
N GLU A 79 -46.21 32.34 -54.75
CA GLU A 79 -46.68 31.64 -55.95
C GLU A 79 -45.65 31.69 -57.08
N ARG A 80 -45.13 32.89 -57.39
CA ARG A 80 -44.15 33.08 -58.47
C ARG A 80 -42.80 32.43 -58.14
N LEU A 81 -42.35 32.51 -56.88
CA LEU A 81 -41.10 31.86 -56.46
C LEU A 81 -41.19 30.33 -56.56
N LYS A 82 -42.35 29.73 -56.28
CA LYS A 82 -42.59 28.31 -56.54
C LYS A 82 -42.51 27.96 -58.03
N GLN A 83 -43.11 28.78 -58.91
CA GLN A 83 -42.99 28.61 -60.37
C GLN A 83 -41.54 28.71 -60.86
N LEU A 84 -40.74 29.59 -60.26
CA LEU A 84 -39.31 29.78 -60.55
C LEU A 84 -38.41 28.74 -59.85
N GLY A 85 -38.99 27.78 -59.12
CA GLY A 85 -38.26 26.73 -58.40
C GLY A 85 -37.43 27.23 -57.20
N ILE A 86 -37.70 28.43 -56.68
CA ILE A 86 -36.94 29.09 -55.63
C ILE A 86 -37.55 28.75 -54.25
N PRO A 87 -36.82 28.07 -53.33
CA PRO A 87 -37.37 27.72 -52.02
C PRO A 87 -37.75 28.93 -51.14
N THR A 88 -38.95 28.88 -50.56
CA THR A 88 -39.51 29.96 -49.73
C THR A 88 -40.10 29.45 -48.42
N VAL A 89 -40.04 30.27 -47.37
CA VAL A 89 -40.72 30.06 -46.08
C VAL A 89 -41.41 31.36 -45.67
N MET A 90 -42.61 31.28 -45.07
CA MET A 90 -43.29 32.47 -44.55
C MET A 90 -42.79 32.80 -43.13
N ALA A 91 -42.50 34.08 -42.84
CA ALA A 91 -42.16 34.54 -41.48
C ALA A 91 -43.36 34.51 -40.50
N ARG A 92 -44.57 34.42 -41.06
CA ARG A 92 -45.86 34.45 -40.36
C ARG A 92 -46.67 33.21 -40.75
N ALA A 93 -47.35 32.59 -39.79
CA ALA A 93 -48.14 31.39 -40.02
C ALA A 93 -49.45 31.67 -40.78
N SER A 94 -50.07 32.84 -40.54
CA SER A 94 -51.33 33.25 -41.15
C SER A 94 -51.51 34.77 -41.18
N GLU A 95 -52.46 35.27 -41.98
CA GLU A 95 -52.89 36.67 -42.04
C GLU A 95 -53.26 37.24 -40.65
N ASN A 96 -53.79 36.39 -39.78
CA ASN A 96 -54.24 36.75 -38.43
C ASN A 96 -53.12 36.64 -37.37
N SER A 97 -51.90 36.24 -37.74
CA SER A 97 -50.75 36.15 -36.83
C SER A 97 -49.89 37.41 -36.84
N ASN A 98 -49.51 37.91 -35.66
CA ASN A 98 -48.53 39.00 -35.51
C ASN A 98 -47.35 38.64 -34.58
N PRO A 99 -46.39 37.83 -35.05
CA PRO A 99 -45.14 37.62 -34.33
C PRO A 99 -44.33 38.92 -34.26
N SER A 100 -43.62 39.11 -33.13
CA SER A 100 -42.71 40.24 -32.95
C SER A 100 -41.65 40.32 -34.06
N LEU A 101 -41.12 41.52 -34.31
CA LEU A 101 -40.00 41.74 -35.24
C LEU A 101 -38.77 40.86 -34.92
N TYR A 102 -38.64 40.41 -33.67
CA TYR A 102 -37.66 39.39 -33.30
C TYR A 102 -38.02 38.01 -33.88
N GLN A 103 -39.21 37.50 -33.58
CA GLN A 103 -39.67 36.19 -34.02
C GLN A 103 -39.70 36.05 -35.55
N ARG A 104 -40.06 37.11 -36.29
CA ARG A 104 -40.01 37.14 -37.76
C ARG A 104 -38.61 36.86 -38.32
N ASN A 105 -37.57 37.46 -37.73
CA ASN A 105 -36.18 37.18 -38.09
C ASN A 105 -35.69 35.82 -37.59
N LYS A 106 -36.24 35.34 -36.47
CA LYS A 106 -35.86 34.07 -35.89
C LYS A 106 -36.20 32.90 -36.82
N VAL A 107 -37.37 32.95 -37.49
CA VAL A 107 -37.72 32.01 -38.57
C VAL A 107 -36.62 31.95 -39.65
N ALA A 108 -36.16 33.11 -40.13
CA ALA A 108 -35.11 33.19 -41.14
C ALA A 108 -33.75 32.68 -40.65
N GLN A 109 -33.40 32.93 -39.39
CA GLN A 109 -32.19 32.37 -38.78
C GLN A 109 -32.25 30.83 -38.69
N ASP A 110 -33.38 30.28 -38.24
CA ASP A 110 -33.54 28.85 -37.94
C ASP A 110 -33.57 28.00 -39.22
N VAL A 111 -34.16 28.49 -40.31
CA VAL A 111 -34.10 27.85 -41.64
C VAL A 111 -32.80 28.16 -42.40
N LYS A 112 -31.84 28.87 -41.78
CA LYS A 112 -30.56 29.32 -42.38
C LYS A 112 -30.77 30.09 -43.69
N ALA A 113 -31.78 30.95 -43.73
CA ALA A 113 -32.22 31.65 -44.93
C ALA A 113 -31.10 32.42 -45.62
N ARG A 114 -31.15 32.51 -46.96
CA ARG A 114 -30.29 33.43 -47.73
C ARG A 114 -30.64 34.90 -47.44
N ALA A 115 -31.94 35.21 -47.38
CA ALA A 115 -32.45 36.52 -47.02
C ALA A 115 -33.86 36.47 -46.39
N ILE A 116 -34.26 37.56 -45.74
CA ILE A 116 -35.65 37.89 -45.40
C ILE A 116 -36.09 39.13 -46.21
N VAL A 117 -37.24 39.04 -46.87
CA VAL A 117 -37.86 40.16 -47.59
C VAL A 117 -39.20 40.44 -46.94
N SER A 118 -39.36 41.66 -46.42
CA SER A 118 -40.57 42.12 -45.76
C SER A 118 -41.35 43.07 -46.67
N PHE A 119 -42.66 42.87 -46.80
CA PHE A 119 -43.53 43.57 -47.73
C PHE A 119 -44.41 44.55 -46.97
N HIS A 120 -44.34 45.84 -47.32
CA HIS A 120 -45.00 46.95 -46.64
C HIS A 120 -45.59 47.97 -47.63
N ILE A 121 -46.45 48.87 -47.13
CA ILE A 121 -47.03 49.99 -47.89
C ILE A 121 -47.06 51.24 -47.00
N ASN A 122 -46.36 52.28 -47.45
CA ASN A 122 -46.24 53.55 -46.74
C ASN A 122 -47.58 54.29 -46.56
N SER A 123 -47.55 55.28 -45.67
CA SER A 123 -48.50 56.40 -45.58
C SER A 123 -47.75 57.69 -45.23
N GLY A 124 -48.43 58.84 -45.29
CA GLY A 124 -47.85 60.15 -44.99
C GLY A 124 -47.71 61.08 -46.20
N GLY A 125 -48.59 60.96 -47.19
CA GLY A 125 -48.73 61.92 -48.30
C GLY A 125 -47.69 61.83 -49.42
N GLY A 126 -46.90 60.76 -49.48
CA GLY A 126 -45.97 60.51 -50.59
C GLY A 126 -46.62 59.86 -51.81
N THR A 127 -45.79 59.42 -52.76
CA THR A 127 -46.17 58.50 -53.85
C THR A 127 -44.95 57.71 -54.29
N GLY A 128 -45.18 56.49 -54.78
CA GLY A 128 -44.15 55.60 -55.32
C GLY A 128 -43.44 54.73 -54.29
N ALA A 129 -42.65 53.78 -54.79
CA ALA A 129 -42.00 52.74 -54.01
C ALA A 129 -40.60 53.14 -53.49
N GLU A 130 -40.23 52.60 -52.33
CA GLU A 130 -38.87 52.66 -51.75
C GLU A 130 -38.49 51.31 -51.12
N VAL A 131 -37.19 51.08 -50.91
CA VAL A 131 -36.71 49.86 -50.24
C VAL A 131 -35.81 50.26 -49.07
N LEU A 132 -36.16 49.83 -47.87
CA LEU A 132 -35.36 50.03 -46.67
C LEU A 132 -34.27 48.94 -46.63
N VAL A 133 -33.02 49.39 -46.62
CA VAL A 133 -31.82 48.56 -46.81
C VAL A 133 -30.80 48.81 -45.71
N ALA A 134 -29.76 47.97 -45.65
CA ALA A 134 -28.69 48.12 -44.68
C ALA A 134 -27.83 49.38 -44.94
N ASN A 135 -27.38 49.99 -43.84
CA ASN A 135 -26.56 51.19 -43.79
C ASN A 135 -25.09 50.94 -44.16
N ASN A 136 -24.33 52.03 -44.25
CA ASN A 136 -22.93 52.02 -44.67
C ASN A 136 -21.93 51.63 -43.56
N ALA A 137 -22.37 51.05 -42.44
CA ALA A 137 -21.46 50.51 -41.43
C ALA A 137 -20.59 49.38 -42.02
N ALA A 138 -19.33 49.27 -41.61
CA ALA A 138 -18.41 48.24 -42.07
C ALA A 138 -18.79 46.82 -41.61
N TYR A 139 -19.72 46.70 -40.65
CA TYR A 139 -20.23 45.44 -40.13
C TYR A 139 -20.99 44.66 -41.22
N ASN A 140 -20.50 43.46 -41.55
CA ASN A 140 -21.09 42.61 -42.58
C ASN A 140 -21.40 43.38 -43.89
N ASN A 141 -20.36 43.99 -44.46
CA ASN A 141 -20.43 44.74 -45.72
C ASN A 141 -21.04 43.97 -46.89
N PHE A 142 -20.93 42.64 -46.89
CA PHE A 142 -21.57 41.79 -47.90
C PHE A 142 -23.09 42.00 -47.91
N CYS A 143 -23.77 41.83 -46.77
CA CYS A 143 -25.21 42.07 -46.66
C CYS A 143 -25.58 43.53 -46.97
N ALA A 144 -24.73 44.51 -46.65
CA ALA A 144 -24.96 45.90 -47.08
C ALA A 144 -24.96 46.02 -48.61
N SER A 145 -23.91 45.54 -49.27
CA SER A 145 -23.81 45.59 -50.74
C SER A 145 -24.93 44.82 -51.45
N GLU A 146 -25.35 43.68 -50.89
CA GLU A 146 -26.39 42.82 -51.43
C GLU A 146 -27.79 43.45 -51.30
N THR A 147 -28.16 43.92 -50.11
CA THR A 147 -29.47 44.59 -49.92
C THR A 147 -29.58 45.86 -50.76
N GLN A 148 -28.48 46.60 -50.93
CA GLN A 148 -28.40 47.75 -51.84
C GLN A 148 -28.58 47.36 -53.31
N SER A 149 -28.03 46.22 -53.75
CA SER A 149 -28.23 45.66 -55.10
C SER A 149 -29.69 45.24 -55.32
N PHE A 150 -30.23 44.44 -54.41
CA PHE A 150 -31.61 43.95 -54.44
C PHE A 150 -32.63 45.09 -54.54
N GLY A 151 -32.51 46.10 -53.68
CA GLY A 151 -33.43 47.25 -53.68
C GLY A 151 -33.48 48.00 -55.01
N ARG A 152 -32.36 48.12 -55.72
CA ARG A 152 -32.32 48.73 -57.06
C ARG A 152 -33.03 47.89 -58.13
N ASP A 153 -32.93 46.57 -58.07
CA ASP A 153 -33.61 45.65 -59.01
C ASP A 153 -35.13 45.68 -58.80
N VAL A 154 -35.57 45.54 -57.54
CA VAL A 154 -36.99 45.71 -57.13
C VAL A 154 -37.54 47.03 -57.63
N LEU A 155 -36.89 48.15 -57.29
CA LEU A 155 -37.38 49.49 -57.65
C LEU A 155 -37.41 49.75 -59.16
N SER A 156 -36.48 49.17 -59.93
CA SER A 156 -36.51 49.21 -61.39
C SER A 156 -37.76 48.52 -61.94
N ARG A 157 -38.12 47.34 -61.38
CA ARG A 157 -39.29 46.56 -61.82
C ARG A 157 -40.60 47.19 -61.40
N LEU A 158 -40.70 47.67 -60.16
CA LEU A 158 -41.87 48.43 -59.69
C LEU A 158 -42.06 49.72 -60.50
N SER A 159 -40.97 50.36 -60.96
CA SER A 159 -41.05 51.51 -61.86
C SER A 159 -41.61 51.16 -63.24
N SER A 160 -41.28 49.98 -63.78
CA SER A 160 -41.88 49.47 -65.03
C SER A 160 -43.38 49.14 -64.91
N LEU A 161 -43.88 48.94 -63.68
CA LEU A 161 -45.31 48.82 -63.37
C LEU A 161 -45.98 50.19 -63.12
N GLY A 162 -45.27 51.31 -63.32
CA GLY A 162 -45.83 52.66 -63.18
C GLY A 162 -45.88 53.19 -61.74
N LEU A 163 -45.03 52.70 -60.84
CA LEU A 163 -44.80 53.31 -59.53
C LEU A 163 -43.59 54.26 -59.59
N TYR A 164 -43.66 55.41 -58.92
CA TYR A 164 -42.50 56.32 -58.88
C TYR A 164 -41.35 55.71 -58.05
N ASN A 165 -40.12 55.75 -58.55
CA ASN A 165 -38.96 55.19 -57.86
C ASN A 165 -38.34 56.22 -56.90
N ARG A 166 -38.43 55.98 -55.59
CA ARG A 166 -37.90 56.86 -54.54
C ARG A 166 -36.51 56.46 -54.03
N GLY A 167 -35.94 55.38 -54.55
CA GLY A 167 -34.62 54.87 -54.18
C GLY A 167 -34.54 54.12 -52.85
N ASN A 168 -33.36 53.54 -52.60
CA ASN A 168 -33.03 52.82 -51.36
C ASN A 168 -32.95 53.78 -50.15
N LYS A 169 -33.37 53.33 -48.97
CA LYS A 169 -33.38 54.10 -47.71
C LYS A 169 -32.60 53.39 -46.58
N PRO A 170 -31.26 53.59 -46.49
CA PRO A 170 -30.50 53.23 -45.29
C PRO A 170 -30.82 54.21 -44.15
N ARG A 171 -30.78 53.75 -42.89
CA ARG A 171 -31.00 54.60 -41.71
C ARG A 171 -30.26 54.09 -40.48
N ASP A 172 -29.52 54.98 -39.83
CA ASP A 172 -28.76 54.69 -38.61
C ASP A 172 -29.61 54.76 -37.33
N TYR A 173 -29.26 53.95 -36.35
CA TYR A 173 -29.80 54.04 -34.99
C TYR A 173 -29.24 55.29 -34.26
N PRO A 174 -30.08 56.09 -33.57
CA PRO A 174 -29.63 57.28 -32.86
C PRO A 174 -28.49 57.03 -31.84
N SER A 175 -27.50 57.91 -31.85
CA SER A 175 -26.39 57.93 -30.89
C SER A 175 -26.89 58.12 -29.45
N GLY A 176 -26.35 57.34 -28.51
CA GLY A 176 -26.70 57.42 -27.09
C GLY A 176 -27.69 56.36 -26.60
N SER A 177 -28.31 55.57 -27.50
CA SER A 177 -29.10 54.40 -27.12
C SER A 177 -28.21 53.20 -26.76
N THR A 178 -28.66 52.34 -25.83
CA THR A 178 -28.00 51.07 -25.46
C THR A 178 -27.95 50.04 -26.61
N VAL A 179 -28.74 50.26 -27.67
CA VAL A 179 -28.84 49.39 -28.87
C VAL A 179 -28.06 49.96 -30.07
N SER A 180 -27.37 51.10 -29.90
CA SER A 180 -26.94 51.96 -31.02
C SER A 180 -25.77 51.46 -31.87
N LEU A 181 -24.99 50.45 -31.45
CA LEU A 181 -23.74 50.08 -32.14
C LEU A 181 -23.65 48.61 -32.54
N TYR A 182 -23.16 48.36 -33.75
CA TYR A 182 -22.67 47.07 -34.19
C TYR A 182 -21.39 46.65 -33.45
N ALA A 183 -21.01 45.38 -33.59
CA ALA A 183 -19.75 44.84 -33.08
C ALA A 183 -18.49 45.50 -33.68
N SER A 184 -18.63 46.29 -34.75
CA SER A 184 -17.58 47.16 -35.32
C SER A 184 -17.48 48.55 -34.65
N ALA A 185 -18.27 48.81 -33.60
CA ALA A 185 -18.42 50.09 -32.91
C ALA A 185 -18.98 51.25 -33.78
N GLN A 186 -19.60 50.94 -34.92
CA GLN A 186 -20.34 51.89 -35.76
C GLN A 186 -21.85 51.77 -35.53
N SER A 187 -22.61 52.81 -35.91
CA SER A 187 -24.08 52.85 -35.78
C SER A 187 -24.76 51.62 -36.38
N SER A 188 -25.67 51.01 -35.61
CA SER A 188 -26.50 49.89 -36.06
C SER A 188 -27.62 50.33 -37.01
N ASP A 189 -28.14 49.43 -37.83
CA ASP A 189 -29.32 49.72 -38.66
C ASP A 189 -30.55 50.07 -37.79
N TYR A 190 -31.33 51.07 -38.19
CA TYR A 190 -32.50 51.53 -37.42
C TYR A 190 -33.64 50.49 -37.41
N TYR A 191 -34.03 50.03 -38.61
CA TYR A 191 -35.16 49.12 -38.80
C TYR A 191 -34.82 47.72 -38.29
N ALA A 192 -35.66 47.18 -37.41
CA ALA A 192 -35.37 45.91 -36.74
C ALA A 192 -35.22 44.74 -37.74
N ILE A 193 -36.05 44.64 -38.79
CA ILE A 193 -35.91 43.56 -39.79
C ILE A 193 -34.51 43.58 -40.43
N VAL A 194 -34.07 44.75 -40.90
CA VAL A 194 -32.75 44.93 -41.51
C VAL A 194 -31.62 44.66 -40.51
N ARG A 195 -31.67 45.27 -39.32
CA ARG A 195 -30.64 45.11 -38.28
C ARG A 195 -30.49 43.66 -37.86
N ASN A 196 -31.60 43.00 -37.55
CA ASN A 196 -31.63 41.67 -36.95
C ASN A 196 -31.09 40.60 -37.92
N ALA A 197 -31.51 40.67 -39.19
CA ALA A 197 -30.98 39.86 -40.27
C ALA A 197 -29.46 40.02 -40.40
N ARG A 198 -28.99 41.27 -40.49
CA ARG A 198 -27.57 41.60 -40.67
C ARG A 198 -26.70 41.14 -39.49
N VAL A 199 -27.18 41.28 -38.25
CA VAL A 199 -26.54 40.70 -37.04
C VAL A 199 -26.44 39.18 -37.15
N SER A 200 -27.50 38.53 -37.63
CA SER A 200 -27.56 37.07 -37.81
C SER A 200 -26.86 36.57 -39.08
N GLY A 201 -26.16 37.43 -39.81
CA GLY A 201 -25.36 37.05 -40.96
C GLY A 201 -26.14 36.72 -42.23
N PHE A 202 -27.38 37.21 -42.37
CA PHE A 202 -28.17 37.11 -43.60
C PHE A 202 -28.73 38.48 -44.02
N SER A 203 -29.16 38.60 -45.28
CA SER A 203 -29.66 39.87 -45.81
C SER A 203 -31.12 40.11 -45.43
N GLY A 204 -31.46 41.35 -45.08
CA GLY A 204 -32.83 41.73 -44.71
C GLY A 204 -33.21 43.07 -45.33
N THR A 205 -34.38 43.12 -45.96
CA THR A 205 -34.93 44.34 -46.59
C THR A 205 -36.41 44.48 -46.34
N ILE A 206 -36.90 45.72 -46.34
CA ILE A 206 -38.32 46.05 -46.37
C ILE A 206 -38.63 46.74 -47.70
N ILE A 207 -39.64 46.28 -48.43
CA ILE A 207 -40.11 46.89 -49.68
C ILE A 207 -41.40 47.66 -49.37
N GLU A 208 -41.38 48.97 -49.58
CA GLU A 208 -42.54 49.86 -49.50
C GLU A 208 -43.11 50.04 -50.91
N HIS A 209 -44.29 49.50 -51.20
CA HIS A 209 -44.78 49.39 -52.59
C HIS A 209 -45.46 50.65 -53.13
N GLY A 210 -45.60 51.70 -52.32
CA GLY A 210 -46.35 52.92 -52.64
C GLY A 210 -47.02 53.47 -51.38
N PHE A 211 -47.94 54.42 -51.55
CA PHE A 211 -48.58 55.14 -50.45
C PHE A 211 -50.09 54.86 -50.41
N ILE A 212 -50.60 54.24 -49.34
CA ILE A 212 -52.01 53.80 -49.24
C ILE A 212 -53.00 54.96 -49.10
N ASP A 213 -52.52 56.11 -48.64
CA ASP A 213 -53.26 57.37 -48.52
C ASP A 213 -53.26 58.20 -49.82
N ARG A 214 -52.33 57.94 -50.76
CA ARG A 214 -52.32 58.56 -52.09
C ARG A 214 -53.32 57.89 -53.02
N GLY A 215 -54.29 58.66 -53.53
CA GLY A 215 -55.34 58.16 -54.42
C GLY A 215 -54.83 57.37 -55.63
N ASP A 216 -53.80 57.84 -56.33
CA ASP A 216 -53.28 57.17 -57.54
C ASP A 216 -52.65 55.81 -57.27
N ASP A 217 -51.93 55.67 -56.15
CA ASP A 217 -51.30 54.41 -55.76
C ASP A 217 -52.35 53.46 -55.16
N ALA A 218 -53.27 53.98 -54.34
CA ALA A 218 -54.42 53.24 -53.80
C ALA A 218 -55.38 52.72 -54.88
N LEU A 219 -55.58 53.45 -55.99
CA LEU A 219 -56.35 52.98 -57.14
C LEU A 219 -55.71 51.74 -57.79
N LYS A 220 -54.37 51.71 -57.89
CA LYS A 220 -53.65 50.53 -58.39
C LYS A 220 -53.78 49.36 -57.41
N PHE A 221 -53.62 49.59 -56.10
CA PHE A 221 -53.74 48.55 -55.07
C PHE A 221 -55.14 47.92 -54.95
N LYS A 222 -56.20 48.56 -55.45
CA LYS A 222 -57.54 47.95 -55.56
C LYS A 222 -57.61 46.85 -56.62
N SER A 223 -56.70 46.84 -57.59
CA SER A 223 -56.63 45.80 -58.62
C SER A 223 -55.84 44.59 -58.13
N ASP A 224 -56.52 43.45 -57.97
CA ASP A 224 -55.86 42.18 -57.63
C ASP A 224 -54.79 41.77 -58.65
N ALA A 225 -55.06 42.00 -59.94
CA ALA A 225 -54.10 41.77 -61.01
C ALA A 225 -52.83 42.62 -60.86
N PHE A 226 -52.96 43.86 -60.35
CA PHE A 226 -51.80 44.70 -60.04
C PHE A 226 -51.05 44.20 -58.81
N LEU A 227 -51.75 43.80 -57.73
CA LEU A 227 -51.09 43.17 -56.56
C LEU A 227 -50.33 41.89 -56.95
N LYS A 228 -50.85 41.13 -57.93
CA LYS A 228 -50.15 39.98 -58.50
C LYS A 228 -48.92 40.38 -59.32
N GLN A 229 -49.00 41.46 -60.10
CA GLN A 229 -47.83 42.02 -60.81
C GLN A 229 -46.74 42.50 -59.84
N LEU A 230 -47.09 43.14 -58.71
CA LEU A 230 -46.13 43.53 -57.67
C LEU A 230 -45.40 42.30 -57.12
N GLY A 231 -46.14 41.34 -56.56
CA GLY A 231 -45.54 40.14 -55.98
C GLY A 231 -44.70 39.33 -56.99
N TYR A 232 -45.11 39.32 -58.28
CA TYR A 232 -44.32 38.71 -59.35
C TYR A 232 -43.01 39.48 -59.65
N ALA A 233 -43.05 40.81 -59.66
CA ALA A 233 -41.86 41.64 -59.84
C ALA A 233 -40.85 41.43 -58.69
N ASP A 234 -41.32 41.39 -57.44
CA ASP A 234 -40.48 41.13 -56.27
C ASP A 234 -39.89 39.71 -56.30
N ALA A 235 -40.71 38.72 -56.65
CA ALA A 235 -40.29 37.33 -56.82
C ALA A 235 -39.19 37.16 -57.87
N GLU A 236 -39.25 37.90 -58.98
CA GLU A 236 -38.21 37.84 -60.01
C GLU A 236 -36.93 38.57 -59.61
N ALA A 237 -37.01 39.68 -58.88
CA ALA A 237 -35.84 40.29 -58.24
C ALA A 237 -35.20 39.34 -57.22
N ILE A 238 -36.02 38.65 -56.41
CA ILE A 238 -35.58 37.65 -55.44
C ILE A 238 -34.89 36.48 -56.14
N ALA A 239 -35.49 35.91 -57.18
CA ALA A 239 -34.93 34.80 -57.94
C ALA A 239 -33.60 35.16 -58.62
N ARG A 240 -33.46 36.41 -59.09
CA ARG A 240 -32.23 36.93 -59.71
C ARG A 240 -31.12 37.19 -58.69
N GLN A 241 -31.44 37.77 -57.53
CA GLN A 241 -30.46 38.08 -56.48
C GLN A 241 -30.04 36.84 -55.69
N TRP A 242 -30.96 35.90 -55.48
CA TRP A 242 -30.82 34.73 -54.62
C TRP A 242 -31.27 33.43 -55.32
N PRO A 243 -30.60 33.00 -56.41
CA PRO A 243 -30.91 31.75 -57.12
C PRO A 243 -30.65 30.50 -56.25
N ASN A 244 -30.96 29.30 -56.76
CA ASN A 244 -30.72 28.05 -56.03
C ASN A 244 -29.23 27.67 -55.89
N SER A 245 -28.38 28.19 -56.78
CA SER A 245 -26.92 28.11 -56.67
C SER A 245 -26.32 29.15 -55.72
N TYR A 246 -27.15 29.99 -55.09
CA TYR A 246 -26.68 31.07 -54.23
C TYR A 246 -25.91 30.52 -53.02
N SER A 247 -24.66 30.96 -52.92
CA SER A 247 -23.83 30.83 -51.73
C SER A 247 -23.32 32.20 -51.36
N ARG A 248 -23.15 32.43 -50.05
CA ARG A 248 -22.61 33.70 -49.53
C ARG A 248 -21.30 33.45 -48.80
N PRO A 249 -20.42 34.46 -48.65
CA PRO A 249 -19.31 34.37 -47.72
C PRO A 249 -19.81 33.87 -46.36
N ALA A 250 -19.17 32.84 -45.82
CA ALA A 250 -19.48 32.30 -44.51
C ALA A 250 -19.53 33.47 -43.53
N ALA A 251 -20.71 33.70 -42.94
CA ALA A 251 -20.95 34.89 -42.13
C ALA A 251 -19.86 34.98 -41.07
N SER A 252 -19.18 36.12 -41.00
CA SER A 252 -18.18 36.41 -39.98
C SER A 252 -18.84 36.17 -38.62
N SER A 253 -18.48 35.06 -37.97
CA SER A 253 -19.19 34.51 -36.83
C SER A 253 -18.86 35.32 -35.58
N TYR A 254 -19.49 36.49 -35.48
CA TYR A 254 -19.51 37.26 -34.25
C TYR A 254 -20.32 36.48 -33.21
N SER A 255 -19.63 35.70 -32.39
CA SER A 255 -20.16 35.16 -31.15
C SER A 255 -20.40 36.28 -30.13
N SER A 256 -21.23 36.01 -29.13
CA SER A 256 -21.33 36.89 -27.96
C SER A 256 -19.96 36.97 -27.29
N ARG A 257 -19.47 38.19 -27.07
CA ARG A 257 -18.05 38.43 -26.76
C ARG A 257 -17.84 39.64 -25.86
N TRP A 258 -16.72 39.60 -25.14
CA TRP A 258 -16.18 40.77 -24.45
C TRP A 258 -15.63 41.78 -25.46
N VAL A 259 -15.97 43.05 -25.26
CA VAL A 259 -15.49 44.19 -26.04
C VAL A 259 -14.87 45.20 -25.07
N ALA A 260 -13.59 45.54 -25.29
CA ALA A 260 -12.91 46.57 -24.51
C ALA A 260 -13.39 47.96 -24.94
N SER A 261 -13.51 48.87 -23.96
CA SER A 261 -13.91 50.25 -24.15
C SER A 261 -13.19 51.09 -23.09
N GLY A 262 -12.04 51.66 -23.49
CA GLY A 262 -11.06 52.20 -22.56
C GLY A 262 -10.52 51.12 -21.61
N SER A 263 -10.48 51.42 -20.31
CA SER A 263 -10.10 50.48 -19.24
C SER A 263 -11.24 49.56 -18.79
N ARG A 264 -12.44 49.67 -19.37
CA ARG A 264 -13.64 48.91 -18.98
C ARG A 264 -14.03 47.91 -20.08
N TRP A 265 -14.79 46.89 -19.70
CA TRP A 265 -15.27 45.84 -20.61
C TRP A 265 -16.79 45.84 -20.71
N ARG A 266 -17.31 45.53 -21.88
CA ARG A 266 -18.75 45.35 -22.17
C ARG A 266 -18.99 43.96 -22.76
N TRP A 267 -20.16 43.38 -22.53
CA TRP A 267 -20.56 42.13 -23.19
C TRP A 267 -21.47 42.42 -24.38
N PHE A 268 -20.99 42.18 -25.60
CA PHE A 268 -21.79 42.21 -26.81
C PHE A 268 -22.51 40.88 -26.97
N ASP A 269 -23.83 40.90 -27.11
CA ASP A 269 -24.65 39.70 -27.15
C ASP A 269 -25.39 39.52 -28.48
N VAL A 270 -25.17 38.38 -29.13
CA VAL A 270 -25.85 37.97 -30.37
C VAL A 270 -27.01 36.99 -30.15
N SER A 271 -27.21 36.49 -28.92
CA SER A 271 -28.29 35.52 -28.61
C SER A 271 -29.56 36.15 -28.03
N GLY A 272 -29.48 37.38 -27.50
CA GLY A 272 -30.63 38.19 -27.13
C GLY A 272 -31.36 38.81 -28.34
N ALA A 273 -32.08 39.91 -28.13
CA ALA A 273 -32.74 40.68 -29.20
C ALA A 273 -31.70 41.42 -30.07
N TYR A 274 -31.00 40.64 -30.89
CA TYR A 274 -30.08 40.98 -31.98
C TYR A 274 -29.06 42.11 -31.72
N GLY A 275 -27.89 41.71 -31.22
CA GLY A 275 -26.64 42.46 -31.42
C GLY A 275 -26.57 43.76 -30.64
N SER A 276 -26.75 43.68 -29.32
CA SER A 276 -26.66 44.83 -28.41
C SER A 276 -25.73 44.52 -27.23
N TYR A 277 -25.29 45.57 -26.53
CA TYR A 277 -24.56 45.39 -25.28
C TYR A 277 -25.53 45.00 -24.17
N ALA A 278 -25.18 43.99 -23.39
CA ALA A 278 -25.94 43.63 -22.19
C ALA A 278 -26.00 44.82 -21.22
N ALA A 279 -27.14 44.98 -20.53
CA ALA A 279 -27.34 45.99 -19.48
C ALA A 279 -28.11 45.37 -18.31
N GLY A 280 -27.70 45.69 -17.07
CA GLY A 280 -28.41 45.32 -15.85
C GLY A 280 -28.64 43.82 -15.62
N ARG A 281 -27.85 42.94 -16.24
CA ARG A 281 -28.12 41.49 -16.29
C ARG A 281 -26.89 40.61 -16.09
N TRP A 282 -27.16 39.38 -15.67
CA TRP A 282 -26.17 38.31 -15.59
C TRP A 282 -25.77 37.82 -16.98
N VAL A 283 -24.50 37.43 -17.11
CA VAL A 283 -23.91 36.83 -18.31
C VAL A 283 -23.06 35.64 -17.88
N ASP A 284 -23.23 34.50 -18.55
CA ASP A 284 -22.39 33.32 -18.37
C ASP A 284 -21.43 33.19 -19.56
N SER A 285 -20.12 33.09 -19.31
CA SER A 285 -19.07 33.08 -20.33
C SER A 285 -17.83 32.33 -19.83
N GLY A 286 -17.22 31.47 -20.65
CA GLY A 286 -16.01 30.73 -20.27
C GLY A 286 -16.13 29.90 -18.97
N GLY A 287 -17.33 29.40 -18.65
CA GLY A 287 -17.62 28.67 -17.40
C GLY A 287 -17.77 29.55 -16.15
N SER A 288 -17.58 30.86 -16.28
CA SER A 288 -17.74 31.86 -15.21
C SER A 288 -19.01 32.69 -15.39
N ARG A 289 -19.53 33.22 -14.28
CA ARG A 289 -20.69 34.12 -14.26
C ARG A 289 -20.22 35.54 -13.97
N TYR A 290 -20.79 36.50 -14.69
CA TYR A 290 -20.48 37.93 -14.65
C TYR A 290 -21.77 38.72 -14.49
N TYR A 291 -21.69 39.94 -13.96
CA TYR A 291 -22.79 40.87 -13.99
C TYR A 291 -22.41 42.12 -14.79
N ILE A 292 -23.32 42.54 -15.68
CA ILE A 292 -23.17 43.73 -16.48
C ILE A 292 -24.09 44.80 -15.91
N GLY A 293 -23.53 45.94 -15.52
CA GLY A 293 -24.25 47.07 -14.94
C GLY A 293 -25.28 47.68 -15.89
N GLY A 294 -26.16 48.53 -15.37
CA GLY A 294 -27.13 49.28 -16.18
C GLY A 294 -26.45 50.21 -17.21
N ASP A 295 -25.21 50.61 -16.94
CA ASP A 295 -24.34 51.38 -17.84
C ASP A 295 -23.69 50.54 -18.96
N THR A 296 -24.08 49.27 -19.10
CA THR A 296 -23.58 48.22 -20.02
C THR A 296 -22.15 47.70 -19.78
N TYR A 297 -21.51 48.08 -18.68
CA TYR A 297 -20.14 47.65 -18.38
C TYR A 297 -20.08 46.52 -17.35
N MET A 298 -19.04 45.70 -17.45
CA MET A 298 -18.72 44.64 -16.49
C MET A 298 -18.50 45.20 -15.08
N VAL A 299 -19.09 44.56 -14.09
CA VAL A 299 -18.92 44.89 -12.67
C VAL A 299 -17.71 44.15 -12.10
N THR A 300 -16.92 44.84 -11.27
CA THR A 300 -15.80 44.31 -10.49
C THR A 300 -15.92 44.77 -9.03
N GLY A 301 -15.35 44.00 -8.10
CA GLY A 301 -15.44 44.26 -6.66
C GLY A 301 -16.79 43.85 -6.06
N TRP A 302 -17.13 44.46 -4.93
CA TRP A 302 -18.41 44.25 -4.25
C TRP A 302 -19.57 44.92 -4.98
N ALA A 303 -20.66 44.20 -5.21
CA ALA A 303 -21.88 44.75 -5.77
C ALA A 303 -23.13 44.12 -5.15
N LYS A 304 -24.15 44.96 -4.91
CA LYS A 304 -25.45 44.53 -4.38
C LYS A 304 -26.45 44.39 -5.53
N ILE A 305 -26.88 43.16 -5.83
CA ILE A 305 -27.76 42.81 -6.95
C ILE A 305 -28.98 42.08 -6.39
N SER A 306 -30.18 42.54 -6.71
CA SER A 306 -31.44 41.96 -6.18
C SER A 306 -31.43 41.77 -4.65
N ASN A 307 -30.98 42.82 -3.94
CA ASN A 307 -30.78 42.87 -2.48
C ASN A 307 -29.72 41.92 -1.89
N GLN A 308 -28.99 41.15 -2.70
CA GLN A 308 -27.91 40.25 -2.27
C GLN A 308 -26.53 40.82 -2.60
N TRP A 309 -25.54 40.63 -1.74
CA TRP A 309 -24.15 41.04 -2.00
C TRP A 309 -23.39 39.94 -2.75
N TYR A 310 -22.61 40.34 -3.75
CA TYR A 310 -21.73 39.48 -4.54
C TYR A 310 -20.34 40.13 -4.64
N TYR A 311 -19.30 39.32 -4.86
CA TYR A 311 -17.97 39.79 -5.16
C TYR A 311 -17.51 39.31 -6.54
N PHE A 312 -17.08 40.24 -7.39
CA PHE A 312 -16.54 39.99 -8.72
C PHE A 312 -15.04 40.25 -8.73
N ASN A 313 -14.23 39.27 -9.14
CA ASN A 313 -12.77 39.34 -9.03
C ASN A 313 -12.19 40.42 -9.96
N ALA A 314 -11.58 41.46 -9.42
CA ALA A 314 -10.85 42.45 -10.23
C ALA A 314 -9.53 41.85 -10.77
N PRO A 315 -9.11 42.17 -12.00
CA PRO A 315 -9.80 43.01 -13.00
C PRO A 315 -10.80 42.25 -13.88
N ASN A 316 -10.89 40.92 -13.75
CA ASN A 316 -11.53 40.03 -14.72
C ASN A 316 -13.07 39.98 -14.66
N GLY A 317 -13.69 40.37 -13.55
CA GLY A 317 -15.14 40.44 -13.36
C GLY A 317 -15.85 39.11 -13.10
N ASP A 318 -15.13 38.00 -12.93
CA ASP A 318 -15.73 36.70 -12.63
C ASP A 318 -16.27 36.64 -11.18
N MET A 319 -17.49 36.14 -11.00
CA MET A 319 -18.17 36.06 -9.72
C MET A 319 -17.53 35.01 -8.80
N ALA A 320 -17.03 35.44 -7.65
CA ALA A 320 -16.39 34.59 -6.66
C ALA A 320 -17.37 33.59 -6.00
N LYS A 321 -16.82 32.46 -5.56
CA LYS A 321 -17.49 31.37 -4.85
C LYS A 321 -16.55 30.81 -3.77
N GLY A 322 -17.11 30.22 -2.73
CA GLY A 322 -16.37 29.68 -1.58
C GLY A 322 -15.78 30.78 -0.69
N TRP A 323 -14.72 30.43 0.05
CA TRP A 323 -13.97 31.39 0.87
C TRP A 323 -13.17 32.35 0.00
N LYS A 324 -13.37 33.65 0.21
CA LYS A 324 -12.63 34.72 -0.46
C LYS A 324 -12.07 35.70 0.56
N GLN A 325 -10.78 35.98 0.50
CA GLN A 325 -10.18 37.07 1.27
C GLN A 325 -10.27 38.39 0.49
N VAL A 326 -10.74 39.46 1.14
CA VAL A 326 -10.83 40.82 0.61
C VAL A 326 -10.45 41.79 1.72
N GLY A 327 -9.50 42.70 1.48
CA GLY A 327 -9.07 43.67 2.51
C GLY A 327 -8.53 43.03 3.81
N GLY A 328 -7.96 41.83 3.72
CA GLY A 328 -7.51 41.04 4.87
C GLY A 328 -8.60 40.19 5.56
N GLN A 329 -9.88 40.53 5.38
CA GLN A 329 -11.01 39.79 5.95
C GLN A 329 -11.45 38.62 5.07
N TRP A 330 -11.94 37.54 5.68
CA TRP A 330 -12.48 36.37 4.96
C TRP A 330 -14.00 36.44 4.85
N TYR A 331 -14.52 36.23 3.65
CA TYR A 331 -15.95 36.19 3.33
C TYR A 331 -16.31 34.84 2.71
N TRP A 332 -17.55 34.39 2.89
CA TRP A 332 -18.08 33.20 2.23
C TRP A 332 -19.07 33.59 1.14
N LEU A 333 -18.79 33.23 -0.11
CA LEU A 333 -19.69 33.40 -1.25
C LEU A 333 -20.29 32.03 -1.59
N ARG A 334 -21.62 31.89 -1.57
CA ARG A 334 -22.30 30.58 -1.67
C ARG A 334 -21.92 29.82 -2.95
N PRO A 335 -21.25 28.65 -2.89
CA PRO A 335 -20.85 27.92 -4.10
C PRO A 335 -22.05 27.27 -4.83
N SER A 336 -23.12 26.98 -4.10
CA SER A 336 -24.41 26.46 -4.59
C SER A 336 -25.57 27.30 -4.02
N GLY A 337 -26.72 27.29 -4.71
CA GLY A 337 -27.93 27.93 -4.21
C GLY A 337 -28.59 27.06 -3.15
N ASN A 338 -29.06 27.66 -2.05
CA ASN A 338 -29.84 26.97 -1.03
C ASN A 338 -30.90 27.91 -0.44
N GLY A 339 -31.72 27.42 0.50
CA GLY A 339 -32.80 28.20 1.12
C GLY A 339 -32.37 29.49 1.84
N TYR A 340 -31.06 29.74 1.95
CA TYR A 340 -30.47 30.93 2.57
C TYR A 340 -29.85 31.92 1.56
N GLY A 341 -29.90 31.63 0.25
CA GLY A 341 -29.44 32.57 -0.78
C GLY A 341 -29.02 31.92 -2.11
N PRO A 342 -29.01 32.71 -3.21
CA PRO A 342 -28.57 32.25 -4.53
C PRO A 342 -27.06 31.99 -4.60
N VAL A 343 -26.63 31.25 -5.63
CA VAL A 343 -25.20 31.01 -5.95
C VAL A 343 -24.45 32.34 -6.04
N GLY A 344 -23.30 32.45 -5.38
CA GLY A 344 -22.41 33.60 -5.37
C GLY A 344 -22.76 34.68 -4.34
N SER A 345 -23.95 34.61 -3.71
CA SER A 345 -24.31 35.58 -2.67
C SER A 345 -23.46 35.40 -1.42
N MET A 346 -23.15 36.51 -0.76
CA MET A 346 -22.40 36.56 0.49
C MET A 346 -23.21 35.97 1.66
N GLY A 347 -22.57 35.11 2.46
CA GLY A 347 -23.13 34.60 3.70
C GLY A 347 -23.02 35.61 4.85
N THR A 348 -23.96 35.53 5.78
CA THR A 348 -23.94 36.18 7.11
C THR A 348 -24.47 35.19 8.15
N GLY A 349 -24.14 35.40 9.42
CA GLY A 349 -24.54 34.53 10.53
C GLY A 349 -23.78 33.21 10.60
N TRP A 350 -24.43 32.20 11.18
CA TRP A 350 -23.86 30.86 11.38
C TRP A 350 -23.69 30.11 10.05
N LEU A 351 -22.52 29.48 9.87
CA LEU A 351 -22.15 28.70 8.69
C LEU A 351 -21.55 27.37 9.12
N GLN A 352 -22.09 26.26 8.62
CA GLN A 352 -21.51 24.92 8.79
C GLN A 352 -20.86 24.45 7.48
N LEU A 353 -19.61 23.98 7.55
CA LEU A 353 -18.88 23.37 6.43
C LEU A 353 -18.11 22.16 6.96
N ASP A 354 -18.27 20.99 6.34
CA ASP A 354 -17.56 19.75 6.67
C ASP A 354 -17.59 19.40 8.18
N GLY A 355 -18.77 19.58 8.80
CA GLY A 355 -19.00 19.37 10.24
C GLY A 355 -18.42 20.45 11.17
N GLN A 356 -17.72 21.45 10.63
CA GLN A 356 -17.15 22.58 11.38
C GLN A 356 -18.08 23.79 11.32
N TRP A 357 -18.21 24.51 12.44
CA TRP A 357 -18.98 25.75 12.52
C TRP A 357 -18.08 26.98 12.41
N TYR A 358 -18.61 28.01 11.76
CA TYR A 358 -18.03 29.33 11.57
C TYR A 358 -19.14 30.37 11.81
N TYR A 359 -18.75 31.61 12.08
CA TYR A 359 -19.69 32.72 12.13
C TYR A 359 -19.20 33.87 11.25
N LEU A 360 -20.11 34.45 10.49
CA LEU A 360 -19.92 35.61 9.64
C LEU A 360 -20.72 36.76 10.25
N ASP A 361 -20.11 37.92 10.48
CA ASP A 361 -20.82 39.05 11.08
C ASP A 361 -21.84 39.70 10.11
N GLY A 362 -22.47 40.79 10.53
CA GLY A 362 -23.45 41.53 9.71
C GLY A 362 -22.86 42.13 8.42
N SER A 363 -21.53 42.26 8.31
CA SER A 363 -20.82 42.64 7.08
C SER A 363 -20.41 41.43 6.22
N GLY A 364 -20.63 40.21 6.71
CA GLY A 364 -20.21 38.96 6.08
C GLY A 364 -18.76 38.54 6.40
N ALA A 365 -18.05 39.29 7.25
CA ALA A 365 -16.68 39.00 7.62
C ALA A 365 -16.61 37.85 8.65
N ARG A 366 -15.69 36.91 8.45
CA ARG A 366 -15.48 35.76 9.33
C ARG A 366 -14.94 36.19 10.69
N VAL A 367 -15.67 35.84 11.74
CA VAL A 367 -15.29 36.12 13.12
C VAL A 367 -14.18 35.19 13.60
N GLU A 368 -13.24 35.77 14.36
CA GLU A 368 -12.17 35.08 15.07
C GLU A 368 -12.09 35.55 16.52
N GLY A 369 -11.47 34.74 17.38
CA GLY A 369 -11.33 35.00 18.81
C GLY A 369 -12.63 34.83 19.59
N TRP A 370 -12.72 35.51 20.73
CA TRP A 370 -13.93 35.54 21.55
C TRP A 370 -15.02 36.39 20.89
N ARG A 371 -16.27 35.91 20.92
CA ARG A 371 -17.44 36.66 20.48
C ARG A 371 -18.66 36.30 21.31
N ASP A 372 -19.43 37.32 21.68
CA ASP A 372 -20.77 37.14 22.25
C ASP A 372 -21.79 37.21 21.10
N ILE A 373 -22.63 36.18 20.98
CA ILE A 373 -23.65 35.98 19.94
C ILE A 373 -24.92 35.52 20.66
N ASP A 374 -26.04 36.21 20.44
CA ASP A 374 -27.35 35.87 21.04
C ASP A 374 -27.32 35.61 22.56
N GLY A 375 -26.54 36.43 23.28
CA GLY A 375 -26.36 36.34 24.74
C GLY A 375 -25.44 35.21 25.22
N LYS A 376 -24.85 34.42 24.32
CA LYS A 376 -23.91 33.33 24.63
C LYS A 376 -22.51 33.67 24.14
N ARG A 377 -21.49 33.22 24.88
CA ARG A 377 -20.08 33.44 24.55
C ARG A 377 -19.49 32.27 23.77
N TYR A 378 -18.84 32.54 22.64
CA TYR A 378 -18.21 31.57 21.76
C TYR A 378 -16.73 31.92 21.56
N TYR A 379 -15.96 30.92 21.11
CA TYR A 379 -14.57 31.13 20.68
C TYR A 379 -14.34 30.52 19.30
N PHE A 380 -13.80 31.32 18.39
CA PHE A 380 -13.45 30.95 17.02
C PHE A 380 -11.92 30.97 16.88
N THR A 381 -11.36 29.86 16.44
CA THR A 381 -9.90 29.64 16.37
C THR A 381 -9.22 30.64 15.43
N PRO A 382 -8.31 31.51 15.91
CA PRO A 382 -7.63 32.51 15.07
C PRO A 382 -6.97 31.89 13.82
N GLY A 383 -6.95 32.64 12.73
CA GLY A 383 -6.46 32.22 11.40
C GLY A 383 -7.41 31.27 10.64
N SER A 384 -8.21 30.45 11.33
CA SER A 384 -9.14 29.50 10.69
C SER A 384 -10.62 29.87 10.83
N GLY A 385 -11.00 30.63 11.86
CA GLY A 385 -12.39 30.98 12.18
C GLY A 385 -13.27 29.80 12.62
N ARG A 386 -12.67 28.64 12.96
CA ARG A 386 -13.42 27.45 13.40
C ARG A 386 -13.88 27.58 14.85
N MET A 387 -15.19 27.49 15.08
CA MET A 387 -15.80 27.41 16.41
C MET A 387 -15.29 26.19 17.17
N VAL A 388 -14.92 26.36 18.43
CA VAL A 388 -14.47 25.26 19.30
C VAL A 388 -15.63 24.67 20.12
N THR A 389 -15.49 23.40 20.49
CA THR A 389 -16.38 22.68 21.43
C THR A 389 -15.54 21.90 22.45
N GLY A 390 -16.16 21.39 23.52
CA GLY A 390 -15.47 20.61 24.54
C GLY A 390 -14.57 21.46 25.45
N VAL A 391 -13.57 20.84 26.11
CA VAL A 391 -12.62 21.58 26.97
C VAL A 391 -11.46 22.09 26.13
N GLN A 392 -11.18 23.39 26.21
CA GLN A 392 -10.16 24.08 25.41
C GLN A 392 -9.30 24.97 26.30
N THR A 393 -8.00 25.06 26.01
CA THR A 393 -7.08 25.96 26.71
C THR A 393 -6.85 27.23 25.88
N ILE A 394 -7.33 28.37 26.37
CA ILE A 394 -7.26 29.67 25.69
C ILE A 394 -6.47 30.62 26.60
N ASN A 395 -5.34 31.13 26.11
CA ASN A 395 -4.42 32.00 26.87
C ASN A 395 -4.04 31.44 28.26
N GLY A 396 -3.79 30.12 28.34
CA GLY A 396 -3.39 29.43 29.58
C GLY A 396 -4.53 29.12 30.57
N VAL A 397 -5.77 29.44 30.24
CA VAL A 397 -6.97 29.13 31.04
C VAL A 397 -7.82 28.10 30.33
N GLN A 398 -8.30 27.08 31.05
CA GLN A 398 -9.22 26.09 30.50
C GLN A 398 -10.65 26.61 30.55
N TYR A 399 -11.37 26.47 29.43
CA TYR A 399 -12.80 26.77 29.30
C TYR A 399 -13.53 25.52 28.82
N ARG A 400 -14.77 25.33 29.29
CA ARG A 400 -15.65 24.27 28.78
C ARG A 400 -16.66 24.89 27.83
N PHE A 401 -16.77 24.32 26.63
CA PHE A 401 -17.78 24.65 25.63
C PHE A 401 -18.69 23.44 25.45
N ASP A 402 -20.01 23.67 25.33
CA ASP A 402 -20.97 22.59 25.06
C ASP A 402 -20.98 22.16 23.58
N GLY A 403 -21.89 21.25 23.22
CA GLY A 403 -22.03 20.75 21.84
C GLY A 403 -22.50 21.79 20.83
N SER A 404 -23.08 22.92 21.28
CA SER A 404 -23.40 24.08 20.44
C SER A 404 -22.24 25.08 20.34
N GLY A 405 -21.14 24.86 21.06
CA GLY A 405 -19.99 25.76 21.14
C GLY A 405 -20.15 26.91 22.13
N ALA A 406 -21.23 26.95 22.93
CA ALA A 406 -21.41 27.98 23.93
C ALA A 406 -20.54 27.70 25.17
N CYS A 407 -19.85 28.75 25.65
CA CYS A 407 -18.96 28.69 26.79
C CYS A 407 -19.74 28.56 28.10
N GLN A 408 -19.48 27.46 28.80
CA GLN A 408 -20.02 27.09 30.12
C GLN A 408 -19.15 27.62 31.27
N GLY A 409 -18.20 28.52 30.98
CA GLY A 409 -17.29 29.12 31.95
C GLY A 409 -15.91 28.46 32.02
N GLN A 410 -15.11 28.93 32.99
CA GLN A 410 -13.77 28.42 33.24
C GLN A 410 -13.83 27.05 33.94
N VAL A 411 -12.92 26.16 33.54
CA VAL A 411 -12.66 24.90 34.25
C VAL A 411 -11.54 25.15 35.26
N ASN A 412 -11.74 24.70 36.50
CA ASN A 412 -10.75 24.82 37.55
C ASN A 412 -9.40 24.23 37.12
N LYS A 413 -8.34 25.07 37.22
CA LYS A 413 -6.97 24.72 36.82
C LYS A 413 -6.57 23.38 37.46
N THR A 414 -6.17 22.42 36.62
CA THR A 414 -5.81 21.06 37.05
C THR A 414 -4.63 20.57 36.21
N GLY A 415 -3.66 19.92 36.85
CA GLY A 415 -2.40 19.50 36.22
C GLY A 415 -1.23 20.46 36.45
N TRP A 416 -0.13 20.25 35.74
CA TRP A 416 1.09 21.06 35.83
C TRP A 416 0.90 22.47 35.28
N SER A 417 1.48 23.46 35.95
CA SER A 417 1.47 24.87 35.58
C SER A 417 2.80 25.54 35.90
N PHE A 418 3.32 26.36 34.98
CA PHE A 418 4.50 27.18 35.21
C PHE A 418 4.10 28.64 35.42
N GLU A 419 4.43 29.20 36.57
CA GLU A 419 4.06 30.55 37.01
C GLU A 419 5.25 31.19 37.73
N ASN A 420 5.55 32.47 37.46
CA ASN A 420 6.57 33.25 38.17
C ASN A 420 7.95 32.55 38.29
N GLY A 421 8.35 31.77 37.27
CA GLY A 421 9.62 31.04 37.25
C GLY A 421 9.60 29.67 37.94
N ALA A 422 8.46 29.23 38.49
CA ALA A 422 8.32 27.97 39.22
C ALA A 422 7.21 27.07 38.66
N TRP A 423 7.39 25.75 38.80
CA TRP A 423 6.35 24.76 38.50
C TRP A 423 5.49 24.47 39.73
N TYR A 424 4.19 24.36 39.50
CA TYR A 424 3.15 23.98 40.45
C TYR A 424 2.31 22.85 39.85
N TYR A 425 1.76 21.97 40.69
CA TYR A 425 0.69 21.06 40.29
C TYR A 425 -0.62 21.54 40.90
N TYR A 426 -1.67 21.68 40.09
CA TYR A 426 -3.00 22.10 40.55
C TYR A 426 -3.99 20.93 40.56
N GLU A 427 -4.87 20.91 41.54
CA GLU A 427 -6.02 20.00 41.62
C GLU A 427 -7.27 20.82 41.96
N ASN A 428 -8.25 20.85 41.04
CA ASN A 428 -9.49 21.60 41.20
C ASN A 428 -9.25 23.07 41.62
N GLY A 429 -8.25 23.73 41.02
CA GLY A 429 -7.91 25.13 41.26
C GLY A 429 -7.03 25.39 42.49
N LYS A 430 -6.69 24.38 43.29
CA LYS A 430 -5.79 24.49 44.45
C LYS A 430 -4.39 23.95 44.11
N LYS A 431 -3.34 24.61 44.61
CA LYS A 431 -1.96 24.10 44.50
C LYS A 431 -1.79 22.87 45.39
N ALA A 432 -1.29 21.78 44.84
CA ALA A 432 -0.89 20.59 45.58
C ALA A 432 0.45 20.83 46.31
N THR A 433 0.62 20.18 47.45
CA THR A 433 1.80 20.27 48.32
C THR A 433 2.23 18.89 48.79
N GLY A 434 3.50 18.75 49.22
CA GLY A 434 4.08 17.49 49.67
C GLY A 434 4.43 16.52 48.53
N TRP A 435 4.48 15.23 48.85
CA TRP A 435 4.75 14.16 47.88
C TRP A 435 3.56 13.98 46.93
N LYS A 436 3.81 13.97 45.63
CA LYS A 436 2.78 13.79 44.61
C LYS A 436 3.21 12.81 43.53
N ASP A 437 2.35 11.84 43.24
CA ASP A 437 2.51 10.91 42.13
C ASP A 437 1.65 11.40 40.95
N VAL A 438 2.28 11.61 39.78
CA VAL A 438 1.65 12.09 38.54
C VAL A 438 2.16 11.25 37.37
N SER A 439 1.26 10.59 36.65
CA SER A 439 1.58 9.75 35.47
C SER A 439 2.71 8.73 35.72
N GLY A 440 2.72 8.09 36.89
CA GLY A 440 3.72 7.10 37.30
C GLY A 440 5.08 7.67 37.72
N GLN A 441 5.24 8.99 37.73
CA GLN A 441 6.43 9.69 38.23
C GLN A 441 6.12 10.34 39.58
N ARG A 442 7.08 10.33 40.50
CA ARG A 442 6.95 10.92 41.83
C ARG A 442 7.66 12.27 41.90
N TYR A 443 7.02 13.25 42.53
CA TYR A 443 7.48 14.63 42.68
C TYR A 443 7.33 15.07 44.14
N TYR A 444 8.00 16.16 44.51
CA TYR A 444 7.80 16.83 45.78
C TYR A 444 7.50 18.31 45.53
N LEU A 445 6.34 18.77 46.00
CA LEU A 445 5.91 20.16 45.97
C LEU A 445 6.15 20.75 47.36
N ASP A 446 6.81 21.90 47.46
CA ASP A 446 7.19 22.47 48.75
C ASP A 446 5.96 22.76 49.62
N PRO A 447 5.88 22.26 50.86
CA PRO A 447 4.69 22.41 51.71
C PRO A 447 4.24 23.86 51.97
N ALA A 448 5.16 24.83 51.90
CA ALA A 448 4.84 26.23 52.22
C ALA A 448 4.18 26.99 51.05
N ASN A 449 4.46 26.62 49.80
CA ASN A 449 4.06 27.42 48.64
C ASN A 449 3.70 26.61 47.37
N GLY A 450 3.87 25.29 47.38
CA GLY A 450 3.56 24.38 46.27
C GLY A 450 4.60 24.33 45.15
N VAL A 451 5.78 24.96 45.30
CA VAL A 451 6.84 24.96 44.29
C VAL A 451 7.45 23.57 44.15
N MET A 452 7.49 23.04 42.94
CA MET A 452 8.10 21.75 42.62
C MET A 452 9.62 21.78 42.88
N ALA A 453 10.11 20.81 43.66
CA ALA A 453 11.53 20.67 43.96
C ALA A 453 12.34 20.24 42.71
N GLN A 454 13.58 20.75 42.64
CA GLN A 454 14.58 20.38 41.64
C GLN A 454 15.95 20.30 42.35
N GLY A 455 16.83 19.41 41.88
CA GLY A 455 18.12 19.14 42.50
C GLY A 455 18.00 18.42 43.84
N TRP A 456 19.01 18.58 44.70
CA TRP A 456 19.03 18.01 46.05
C TRP A 456 18.02 18.71 46.97
N LYS A 457 17.15 17.93 47.63
CA LYS A 457 16.23 18.42 48.66
C LYS A 457 16.23 17.44 49.83
N LYS A 458 16.46 17.96 51.04
CA LYS A 458 16.30 17.21 52.29
C LYS A 458 14.83 17.25 52.70
N VAL A 459 14.18 16.10 52.81
CA VAL A 459 12.77 15.95 53.20
C VAL A 459 12.73 15.10 54.46
N SER A 460 12.25 15.68 55.56
CA SER A 460 12.15 15.02 56.88
C SER A 460 13.43 14.31 57.33
N GLY A 461 14.60 14.93 57.10
CA GLY A 461 15.92 14.40 57.46
C GLY A 461 16.61 13.56 56.38
N THR A 462 15.89 13.06 55.38
CA THR A 462 16.43 12.22 54.30
C THR A 462 16.73 13.05 53.05
N TRP A 463 17.88 12.84 52.42
CA TRP A 463 18.21 13.48 51.14
C TRP A 463 17.56 12.75 49.96
N TYR A 464 16.99 13.52 49.05
CA TYR A 464 16.46 13.07 47.76
C TYR A 464 17.00 13.96 46.64
N TRP A 465 17.07 13.43 45.43
CA TRP A 465 17.37 14.19 44.22
C TRP A 465 16.16 14.23 43.29
N PHE A 466 15.82 15.41 42.81
CA PHE A 466 14.77 15.63 41.80
C PHE A 466 15.44 16.11 40.50
N ARG A 467 15.13 15.46 39.37
CA ARG A 467 15.80 15.71 38.09
C ARG A 467 15.72 17.20 37.70
N THR A 468 16.84 17.81 37.35
CA THR A 468 16.88 19.12 36.72
C THR A 468 16.52 19.02 35.23
N SER A 469 16.35 20.16 34.55
CA SER A 469 15.98 20.24 33.13
C SER A 469 17.01 19.66 32.13
N SER A 470 18.16 19.17 32.61
CA SER A 470 19.23 18.55 31.82
C SER A 470 19.33 17.02 31.98
N GLY A 471 18.41 16.38 32.72
CA GLY A 471 18.46 14.95 33.04
C GLY A 471 17.66 14.01 32.11
N SER A 472 17.92 12.71 32.22
CA SER A 472 17.25 11.63 31.48
C SER A 472 15.85 11.27 32.04
N GLY A 473 14.98 12.28 32.17
CA GLY A 473 13.59 12.12 32.60
C GLY A 473 12.91 13.47 32.84
N PRO A 474 11.60 13.49 33.16
CA PRO A 474 10.86 14.73 33.37
C PRO A 474 11.48 15.58 34.48
N ALA A 475 11.61 16.89 34.25
CA ALA A 475 12.11 17.81 35.26
C ALA A 475 11.25 17.76 36.53
N GLY A 476 11.89 17.78 37.70
CA GLY A 476 11.27 17.63 39.02
C GLY A 476 10.91 16.19 39.43
N SER A 477 11.05 15.20 38.54
CA SER A 477 10.78 13.80 38.91
C SER A 477 11.88 13.22 39.81
N LEU A 478 11.49 12.37 40.75
CA LEU A 478 12.38 11.72 41.72
C LEU A 478 13.43 10.84 41.02
N GLY A 479 14.69 11.06 41.36
CA GLY A 479 15.84 10.25 40.97
C GLY A 479 15.89 8.92 41.73
N ARG A 480 16.42 7.89 41.06
CA ARG A 480 16.59 6.51 41.57
C ARG A 480 17.84 5.90 40.93
N GLY A 481 18.54 5.04 41.66
CA GLY A 481 19.81 4.44 41.24
C GLY A 481 20.98 5.43 41.34
N TRP A 482 22.02 5.18 40.54
CA TRP A 482 23.22 6.00 40.51
C TRP A 482 22.97 7.41 39.93
N LEU A 483 23.46 8.42 40.64
CA LEU A 483 23.48 9.82 40.26
C LEU A 483 24.94 10.29 40.21
N SER A 484 25.35 10.92 39.10
CA SER A 484 26.59 11.69 39.04
C SER A 484 26.27 13.17 39.19
N ASP A 485 26.86 13.83 40.19
CA ASP A 485 26.69 15.25 40.47
C ASP A 485 27.99 15.83 41.06
N GLY A 486 28.39 17.01 40.59
CA GLY A 486 29.66 17.65 41.00
C GLY A 486 30.93 16.79 40.77
N GLY A 487 30.89 15.82 39.84
CA GLY A 487 31.96 14.84 39.62
C GLY A 487 32.04 13.70 40.65
N GLN A 488 31.13 13.69 41.63
CA GLN A 488 30.94 12.61 42.59
C GLN A 488 29.80 11.69 42.14
N TRP A 489 29.79 10.45 42.63
CA TRP A 489 28.69 9.50 42.43
C TRP A 489 27.95 9.28 43.73
N TYR A 490 26.62 9.23 43.67
CA TYR A 490 25.73 8.97 44.80
C TYR A 490 24.77 7.83 44.43
N PHE A 491 24.29 7.09 45.42
CA PHE A 491 23.26 6.07 45.20
C PHE A 491 21.94 6.48 45.83
N LEU A 492 20.92 6.62 44.99
CA LEU A 492 19.53 6.81 45.38
C LEU A 492 18.86 5.44 45.37
N ASP A 493 18.22 5.06 46.48
CA ASP A 493 17.53 3.79 46.63
C ASP A 493 16.56 3.52 45.47
N ARG A 494 16.68 2.37 44.80
CA ARG A 494 15.93 2.09 43.56
C ARG A 494 14.41 2.06 43.75
N SER A 495 13.92 1.81 44.97
CA SER A 495 12.49 1.84 45.30
C SER A 495 12.06 3.23 45.78
N SER A 496 12.67 3.71 46.86
CA SER A 496 12.23 4.90 47.59
C SER A 496 12.81 6.22 47.09
N GLY A 497 13.91 6.19 46.32
CA GLY A 497 14.66 7.38 45.87
C GLY A 497 15.49 8.05 46.97
N ALA A 498 15.49 7.52 48.19
CA ALA A 498 16.28 8.06 49.30
C ALA A 498 17.78 7.86 49.05
N MET A 499 18.59 8.91 49.26
CA MET A 499 20.04 8.80 49.21
C MET A 499 20.54 7.81 50.27
N ARG A 500 21.37 6.85 49.86
CA ARG A 500 21.96 5.85 50.74
C ARG A 500 23.34 6.29 51.22
N THR A 501 23.65 5.92 52.46
CA THR A 501 24.99 5.95 53.05
C THR A 501 25.36 4.53 53.52
N GLY A 502 26.64 4.27 53.76
CA GLY A 502 27.17 2.96 54.13
C GLY A 502 27.30 2.00 52.94
N TRP A 503 27.28 0.70 53.22
CA TRP A 503 27.34 -0.34 52.18
C TRP A 503 26.03 -0.44 51.38
N VAL A 504 26.16 -0.53 50.06
CA VAL A 504 25.07 -0.80 49.11
C VAL A 504 25.49 -1.90 48.14
N ASP A 505 24.59 -2.86 47.92
CA ASP A 505 24.69 -3.85 46.85
C ASP A 505 23.84 -3.41 45.65
N ASP A 506 24.45 -3.34 44.46
CA ASP A 506 23.76 -2.99 43.21
C ASP A 506 24.39 -3.73 42.02
N GLY A 507 23.56 -4.31 41.14
CA GLY A 507 24.03 -4.99 39.93
C GLY A 507 25.02 -6.16 40.15
N GLY A 508 25.04 -6.76 41.34
CA GLY A 508 25.99 -7.82 41.73
C GLY A 508 27.33 -7.32 42.31
N ALA A 509 27.58 -6.01 42.23
CA ALA A 509 28.70 -5.35 42.89
C ALA A 509 28.28 -4.73 44.23
N ARG A 510 29.26 -4.54 45.12
CA ARG A 510 29.08 -3.85 46.42
C ARG A 510 29.86 -2.55 46.40
N TYR A 511 29.30 -1.50 46.98
CA TYR A 511 29.84 -0.15 46.98
C TYR A 511 29.73 0.46 48.38
N TRP A 512 30.66 1.35 48.72
CA TRP A 512 30.59 2.15 49.94
C TRP A 512 30.18 3.58 49.60
N LEU A 513 29.12 4.08 50.21
CA LEU A 513 28.71 5.47 50.17
C LEU A 513 29.11 6.11 51.52
N ARG A 514 29.77 7.26 51.51
CA ARG A 514 30.30 7.89 52.74
C ARG A 514 29.15 8.19 53.72
N VAL A 515 29.36 7.88 54.99
CA VAL A 515 28.37 8.09 56.07
C VAL A 515 28.44 9.48 56.70
N ASP A 516 29.50 10.23 56.38
CA ASP A 516 29.82 11.55 56.92
C ASP A 516 30.66 12.32 55.87
N SER A 517 31.04 13.56 56.21
CA SER A 517 31.87 14.43 55.38
C SER A 517 33.39 14.28 55.58
N SER A 518 33.86 13.34 56.41
CA SER A 518 35.26 13.26 56.89
C SER A 518 36.32 13.07 55.80
N SER A 519 35.90 12.54 54.65
CA SER A 519 36.80 12.03 53.60
C SER A 519 36.31 12.33 52.18
N GLY A 520 35.36 13.26 52.06
CA GLY A 520 34.59 13.58 50.86
C GLY A 520 33.11 13.81 51.24
N PRO A 521 32.25 14.31 50.33
CA PRO A 521 30.85 14.61 50.64
C PRO A 521 30.07 13.40 51.19
N GLU A 522 29.17 13.63 52.16
CA GLU A 522 28.24 12.62 52.66
C GLU A 522 27.45 11.99 51.50
N GLY A 523 27.25 10.67 51.51
CA GLY A 523 26.58 9.93 50.44
C GLY A 523 27.40 9.72 49.17
N SER A 524 28.56 10.37 49.01
CA SER A 524 29.42 10.15 47.84
C SER A 524 30.09 8.76 47.87
N MET A 525 30.30 8.18 46.70
CA MET A 525 30.89 6.86 46.50
C MET A 525 32.38 6.87 46.85
N GLY A 526 32.78 5.97 47.74
CA GLY A 526 34.17 5.71 48.09
C GLY A 526 34.96 5.09 46.93
N LYS A 527 36.26 5.37 46.91
CA LYS A 527 37.24 4.85 45.94
C LYS A 527 38.57 4.61 46.63
N GLY A 528 39.32 3.59 46.21
CA GLY A 528 40.59 3.18 46.81
C GLY A 528 40.42 2.34 48.08
N TRP A 529 41.46 2.34 48.92
CA TRP A 529 41.50 1.60 50.17
C TRP A 529 40.50 2.14 51.21
N LEU A 530 39.78 1.24 51.88
CA LEU A 530 38.80 1.53 52.91
C LEU A 530 39.05 0.62 54.12
N ALA A 531 39.31 1.20 55.29
CA ALA A 531 39.30 0.48 56.57
C ALA A 531 37.92 0.63 57.23
N ARG A 532 37.24 -0.49 57.49
CA ARG A 532 35.97 -0.56 58.25
C ARG A 532 35.90 -1.87 59.02
N ASP A 533 35.28 -1.84 60.19
CA ASP A 533 34.92 -3.02 60.98
C ASP A 533 36.08 -4.00 61.27
N GLY A 534 37.30 -3.47 61.43
CA GLY A 534 38.52 -4.25 61.65
C GLY A 534 39.16 -4.84 60.40
N HIS A 535 38.58 -4.61 59.22
CA HIS A 535 39.03 -5.15 57.93
C HIS A 535 39.43 -4.05 56.94
N TRP A 536 40.29 -4.42 56.00
CA TRP A 536 40.61 -3.59 54.84
C TRP A 536 39.87 -4.10 53.60
N TYR A 537 39.29 -3.17 52.86
CA TYR A 537 38.62 -3.36 51.58
C TYR A 537 39.30 -2.50 50.52
N PHE A 538 39.19 -2.89 49.26
CA PHE A 538 39.57 -2.02 48.14
C PHE A 538 38.37 -1.76 47.25
N LEU A 539 38.03 -0.49 47.07
CA LEU A 539 37.02 -0.01 46.15
C LEU A 539 37.74 0.40 44.87
N ASP A 540 37.34 -0.14 43.72
CA ASP A 540 38.01 0.16 42.46
C ASP A 540 38.07 1.67 42.16
N ARG A 541 39.23 2.17 41.71
CA ARG A 541 39.44 3.61 41.52
C ARG A 541 38.63 4.18 40.35
N SER A 542 38.25 3.36 39.38
CA SER A 542 37.41 3.81 38.25
C SER A 542 35.92 3.78 38.61
N SER A 543 35.45 2.63 39.11
CA SER A 543 34.04 2.28 39.24
C SER A 543 33.48 2.33 40.67
N GLY A 544 34.33 2.36 41.70
CA GLY A 544 33.96 2.26 43.11
C GLY A 544 33.50 0.87 43.57
N ALA A 545 33.47 -0.12 42.68
CA ALA A 545 33.07 -1.48 43.02
C ALA A 545 34.11 -2.14 43.94
N MET A 546 33.64 -2.73 45.04
CA MET A 546 34.46 -3.46 45.99
C MET A 546 35.09 -4.71 45.36
N ALA A 547 36.40 -4.85 45.55
CA ALA A 547 37.19 -5.98 45.06
C ALA A 547 36.79 -7.30 45.74
N ARG A 548 36.88 -8.39 44.97
CA ARG A 548 36.77 -9.79 45.41
C ARG A 548 37.74 -10.65 44.61
N GLY A 549 38.36 -11.63 45.25
CA GLY A 549 39.43 -12.46 44.68
C GLY A 549 40.74 -11.69 44.50
N TRP A 550 41.60 -12.20 43.61
CA TRP A 550 42.91 -11.59 43.30
C TRP A 550 42.80 -10.22 42.63
N ARG A 551 43.58 -9.24 43.08
CA ARG A 551 43.78 -7.95 42.40
C ARG A 551 45.23 -7.52 42.48
N ASP A 552 45.73 -6.96 41.40
CA ASP A 552 47.03 -6.29 41.35
C ASP A 552 46.79 -4.78 41.50
N ILE A 553 47.31 -4.21 42.59
CA ILE A 553 47.10 -2.80 43.00
C ILE A 553 48.48 -2.22 43.27
N ASP A 554 48.83 -1.12 42.58
CA ASP A 554 50.09 -0.39 42.74
C ASP A 554 51.35 -1.30 42.68
N GLY A 555 51.33 -2.30 41.79
CA GLY A 555 52.43 -3.24 41.57
C GLY A 555 52.51 -4.40 42.57
N ARG A 556 51.59 -4.49 43.54
CA ARG A 556 51.50 -5.58 44.51
C ARG A 556 50.22 -6.42 44.30
N ARG A 557 50.31 -7.72 44.54
CA ARG A 557 49.17 -8.64 44.41
C ARG A 557 48.49 -8.84 45.76
N TYR A 558 47.18 -8.63 45.80
CA TYR A 558 46.32 -8.78 46.98
C TYR A 558 45.23 -9.82 46.69
N TRP A 559 44.67 -10.41 47.75
CA TRP A 559 43.46 -11.21 47.64
C TRP A 559 42.40 -10.72 48.63
N PHE A 560 41.17 -10.62 48.16
CA PHE A 560 40.00 -10.26 48.94
C PHE A 560 39.03 -11.44 48.95
N ASP A 561 38.43 -11.74 50.09
CA ASP A 561 37.48 -12.85 50.20
C ASP A 561 36.11 -12.53 49.55
N THR A 562 35.12 -13.42 49.74
CA THR A 562 33.77 -13.22 49.21
C THR A 562 33.02 -12.04 49.86
N SER A 563 33.35 -11.71 51.11
CA SER A 563 32.87 -10.51 51.81
C SER A 563 33.55 -9.23 51.32
N GLY A 564 34.73 -9.36 50.70
CA GLY A 564 35.58 -8.27 50.22
C GLY A 564 36.72 -7.90 51.17
N ALA A 565 36.89 -8.63 52.29
CA ALA A 565 37.95 -8.37 53.25
C ALA A 565 39.31 -8.88 52.71
N MET A 566 40.34 -8.05 52.82
CA MET A 566 41.71 -8.35 52.41
C MET A 566 42.34 -9.43 53.29
N ALA A 567 42.98 -10.42 52.68
CA ALA A 567 43.76 -11.42 53.41
C ALA A 567 45.10 -10.87 53.92
N THR A 568 45.50 -11.37 55.09
CA THR A 568 46.83 -11.21 55.69
C THR A 568 47.30 -12.55 56.26
N GLY A 569 48.61 -12.75 56.39
CA GLY A 569 49.20 -14.01 56.85
C GLY A 569 49.02 -15.16 55.85
N THR A 570 49.12 -16.40 56.30
CA THR A 570 49.01 -17.59 55.43
C THR A 570 47.55 -17.98 55.18
N ARG A 571 47.17 -18.23 53.91
CA ARG A 571 45.83 -18.67 53.47
C ARG A 571 45.95 -19.70 52.35
N THR A 572 44.94 -20.56 52.21
CA THR A 572 44.83 -21.47 51.05
C THR A 572 43.83 -20.91 50.06
N ILE A 573 44.26 -20.63 48.83
CA ILE A 573 43.48 -19.97 47.77
C ILE A 573 43.75 -20.69 46.45
N ASP A 574 42.72 -21.03 45.68
CA ASP A 574 42.81 -21.68 44.36
C ASP A 574 43.72 -22.93 44.33
N GLY A 575 43.64 -23.76 45.38
CA GLY A 575 44.50 -24.95 45.52
C GLY A 575 45.97 -24.65 45.79
N LYS A 576 46.30 -23.42 46.25
CA LYS A 576 47.65 -23.01 46.61
C LYS A 576 47.73 -22.48 48.03
N THR A 577 48.83 -22.76 48.72
CA THR A 577 49.19 -22.06 49.97
C THR A 577 49.82 -20.73 49.60
N CYS A 578 49.17 -19.63 49.98
CA CYS A 578 49.57 -18.25 49.71
C CYS A 578 49.93 -17.55 51.03
N VAL A 579 51.07 -16.86 51.06
CA VAL A 579 51.53 -16.09 52.24
C VAL A 579 51.42 -14.60 51.94
N PHE A 580 50.70 -13.85 52.77
CA PHE A 580 50.54 -12.40 52.67
C PHE A 580 51.22 -11.68 53.84
N ASP A 581 51.80 -10.51 53.59
CA ASP A 581 52.37 -9.66 54.64
C ASP A 581 51.30 -8.89 55.45
N ALA A 582 51.74 -8.06 56.40
CA ALA A 582 50.85 -7.25 57.23
C ALA A 582 50.11 -6.13 56.45
N SER A 583 50.60 -5.76 55.26
CA SER A 583 49.90 -4.88 54.32
C SER A 583 48.91 -5.62 53.43
N GLY A 584 48.87 -6.95 53.48
CA GLY A 584 48.05 -7.83 52.65
C GLY A 584 48.64 -8.16 51.28
N ALA A 585 49.90 -7.79 51.03
CA ALA A 585 50.57 -8.09 49.76
C ALA A 585 51.09 -9.54 49.74
N LEU A 586 50.90 -10.23 48.62
CA LEU A 586 51.35 -11.61 48.41
C LEU A 586 52.88 -11.69 48.38
N VAL A 587 53.44 -12.49 49.27
CA VAL A 587 54.87 -12.79 49.39
C VAL A 587 55.24 -14.04 48.60
N SER A 588 54.43 -15.12 48.69
CA SER A 588 54.69 -16.39 47.99
C SER A 588 53.44 -17.24 47.78
N GLN A 589 53.49 -18.19 46.83
CA GLN A 589 52.42 -19.17 46.55
C GLN A 589 52.99 -20.55 46.14
N SER A 590 52.38 -21.67 46.60
CA SER A 590 52.79 -23.05 46.25
C SER A 590 51.59 -24.00 46.05
N VAL A 591 51.69 -25.02 45.19
CA VAL A 591 50.55 -25.81 44.66
C VAL A 591 50.25 -27.11 45.45
N VAL A 592 48.96 -27.42 45.65
CA VAL A 592 48.44 -28.71 46.18
C VAL A 592 48.13 -29.68 45.03
N LYS A 593 48.52 -30.96 45.15
CA LYS A 593 48.25 -32.00 44.12
C LYS A 593 46.74 -32.21 43.88
N SER A 594 46.33 -32.17 42.62
CA SER A 594 44.95 -32.33 42.15
C SER A 594 44.94 -32.99 40.76
N GLY A 595 43.84 -33.65 40.41
CA GLY A 595 43.61 -34.26 39.09
C GLY A 595 44.49 -35.49 38.82
N TRP A 596 44.68 -35.81 37.53
CA TRP A 596 45.50 -36.93 37.10
C TRP A 596 46.98 -36.72 37.44
N GLN A 597 47.57 -37.70 38.13
CA GLN A 597 49.01 -37.73 38.47
C GLN A 597 49.59 -39.09 38.05
N THR A 598 50.77 -39.10 37.46
CA THR A 598 51.52 -40.34 37.17
C THR A 598 52.64 -40.46 38.21
N GLU A 599 52.65 -41.55 38.97
CA GLU A 599 53.69 -41.83 39.97
C GLU A 599 54.27 -43.23 39.67
N GLY A 600 55.53 -43.26 39.22
CA GLY A 600 56.11 -44.47 38.64
C GLY A 600 55.39 -44.89 37.36
N SER A 601 55.05 -46.18 37.24
CA SER A 601 54.27 -46.73 36.12
C SER A 601 52.74 -46.62 36.31
N ALA A 602 52.27 -46.17 37.49
CA ALA A 602 50.86 -46.12 37.83
C ALA A 602 50.28 -44.70 37.68
N ARG A 603 49.03 -44.61 37.24
CA ARG A 603 48.24 -43.37 37.23
C ARG A 603 47.30 -43.33 38.42
N TYR A 604 47.16 -42.15 39.00
CA TYR A 604 46.31 -41.84 40.13
C TYR A 604 45.44 -40.64 39.77
N TYR A 605 44.28 -40.50 40.41
CA TYR A 605 43.53 -39.25 40.42
C TYR A 605 43.50 -38.71 41.85
N TYR A 606 43.79 -37.42 41.99
CA TYR A 606 43.91 -36.75 43.27
C TYR A 606 42.79 -35.73 43.48
N GLU A 607 42.05 -35.86 44.57
CA GLU A 607 41.13 -34.83 45.05
C GLU A 607 41.66 -34.29 46.39
N ASN A 608 41.86 -32.97 46.46
CA ASN A 608 42.33 -32.28 47.67
C ASN A 608 43.57 -32.93 48.32
N GLY A 609 44.55 -33.34 47.50
CA GLY A 609 45.78 -34.00 47.95
C GLY A 609 45.66 -35.48 48.33
N ARG A 610 44.48 -36.12 48.18
CA ARG A 610 44.25 -37.55 48.46
C ARG A 610 43.99 -38.35 47.18
N LYS A 611 44.50 -39.60 47.11
CA LYS A 611 44.23 -40.54 46.01
C LYS A 611 42.79 -41.03 46.06
N VAL A 612 42.08 -40.99 44.94
CA VAL A 612 40.75 -41.60 44.77
C VAL A 612 40.87 -43.13 44.74
N THR A 613 39.88 -43.83 45.29
CA THR A 613 39.77 -45.30 45.30
C THR A 613 38.36 -45.74 44.89
N GLY A 614 38.22 -46.92 44.29
CA GLY A 614 36.95 -47.44 43.78
C GLY A 614 36.51 -46.82 42.43
N TRP A 615 35.21 -46.93 42.14
CA TRP A 615 34.60 -46.34 40.94
C TRP A 615 34.45 -44.82 41.08
N MET A 616 34.91 -44.08 40.07
CA MET A 616 34.74 -42.62 39.97
C MET A 616 34.40 -42.23 38.53
N SER A 617 33.42 -41.35 38.35
CA SER A 617 33.07 -40.78 37.04
C SER A 617 33.85 -39.48 36.83
N LEU A 618 34.70 -39.44 35.82
CA LEU A 618 35.52 -38.28 35.45
C LEU A 618 35.23 -37.95 33.98
N ASP A 619 34.84 -36.71 33.69
CA ASP A 619 34.56 -36.22 32.33
C ASP A 619 33.58 -37.11 31.53
N GLY A 620 32.55 -37.66 32.22
CA GLY A 620 31.55 -38.55 31.63
C GLY A 620 31.98 -40.02 31.47
N HIS A 621 33.20 -40.35 31.89
CA HIS A 621 33.77 -41.70 31.82
C HIS A 621 33.99 -42.27 33.21
N TRP A 622 33.48 -43.49 33.46
CA TRP A 622 33.77 -44.22 34.70
C TRP A 622 35.18 -44.81 34.67
N PHE A 623 35.98 -44.55 35.70
CA PHE A 623 37.26 -45.20 35.95
C PHE A 623 37.16 -46.02 37.23
N PHE A 624 37.99 -47.05 37.36
CA PHE A 624 38.16 -47.77 38.62
C PHE A 624 39.59 -47.64 39.13
N PHE A 625 39.71 -47.09 40.32
CA PHE A 625 40.95 -46.99 41.07
C PHE A 625 40.97 -48.13 42.08
N ASP A 626 42.11 -48.82 42.19
CA ASP A 626 42.28 -49.92 43.12
C ASP A 626 41.89 -49.52 44.55
N ARG A 627 41.05 -50.33 45.20
CA ARG A 627 40.44 -49.98 46.50
C ARG A 627 41.46 -49.84 47.63
N SER A 628 42.67 -50.39 47.49
CA SER A 628 43.73 -50.34 48.50
C SER A 628 44.81 -49.28 48.22
N SER A 629 45.20 -49.13 46.95
CA SER A 629 46.35 -48.32 46.54
C SER A 629 45.99 -47.03 45.79
N GLY A 630 44.75 -46.91 45.30
CA GLY A 630 44.30 -45.81 44.46
C GLY A 630 44.87 -45.81 43.04
N ALA A 631 45.60 -46.86 42.64
CA ALA A 631 46.13 -46.97 41.28
C ALA A 631 44.99 -47.24 40.28
N MET A 632 44.90 -46.42 39.23
CA MET A 632 43.94 -46.62 38.13
C MET A 632 44.18 -47.98 37.47
N ARG A 633 43.13 -48.80 37.39
CA ARG A 633 43.19 -50.11 36.77
C ARG A 633 42.92 -50.03 35.26
N THR A 634 43.46 -50.99 34.52
CA THR A 634 43.21 -51.23 33.09
C THR A 634 43.02 -52.72 32.84
N GLY A 635 42.33 -53.09 31.77
CA GLY A 635 41.97 -54.48 31.46
C GLY A 635 40.76 -54.96 32.27
N TRP A 636 40.61 -56.28 32.39
CA TRP A 636 39.54 -56.89 33.16
C TRP A 636 39.69 -56.68 34.66
N ILE A 637 38.60 -56.32 35.31
CA ILE A 637 38.45 -56.33 36.78
C ILE A 637 37.18 -57.08 37.19
N SER A 638 37.12 -57.47 38.46
CA SER A 638 35.92 -57.99 39.12
C SER A 638 35.62 -57.13 40.35
N ASP A 639 34.39 -56.64 40.48
CA ASP A 639 33.93 -55.85 41.62
C ASP A 639 32.45 -56.21 41.89
N GLY A 640 32.07 -56.44 43.15
CA GLY A 640 30.70 -56.81 43.51
C GLY A 640 30.14 -58.07 42.81
N GLY A 641 30.98 -59.06 42.50
CA GLY A 641 30.59 -60.29 41.80
C GLY A 641 30.34 -60.15 40.29
N LYS A 642 30.55 -58.96 39.72
CA LYS A 642 30.43 -58.69 38.28
C LYS A 642 31.81 -58.42 37.67
N ARG A 643 31.97 -58.75 36.38
CA ARG A 643 33.18 -58.43 35.61
C ARG A 643 32.97 -57.14 34.80
N TYR A 644 34.02 -56.34 34.70
CA TYR A 644 34.05 -55.11 33.91
C TYR A 644 35.38 -55.04 33.15
N TYR A 645 35.39 -54.35 32.01
CA TYR A 645 36.63 -54.06 31.28
C TYR A 645 36.93 -52.57 31.33
N LEU A 646 38.15 -52.24 31.67
CA LEU A 646 38.69 -50.88 31.66
C LEU A 646 39.63 -50.77 30.47
N ARG A 647 39.43 -49.79 29.59
CA ARG A 647 40.14 -49.70 28.31
C ARG A 647 41.66 -49.67 28.50
N THR A 648 42.37 -50.55 27.81
CA THR A 648 43.84 -50.64 27.81
C THR A 648 44.48 -49.67 26.80
N SER A 649 43.71 -49.18 25.82
CA SER A 649 44.13 -48.22 24.79
C SER A 649 43.15 -47.05 24.66
N SER A 650 43.60 -45.95 24.07
CA SER A 650 42.81 -44.73 23.86
C SER A 650 41.84 -44.80 22.67
N ALA A 651 41.82 -45.89 21.91
CA ALA A 651 41.18 -45.99 20.59
C ALA A 651 39.65 -45.78 20.61
N TYR A 652 39.00 -45.99 21.75
CA TYR A 652 37.53 -45.96 21.89
C TYR A 652 37.06 -45.20 23.15
N GLY A 653 37.91 -44.30 23.65
CA GLY A 653 37.72 -43.58 24.92
C GLY A 653 39.01 -43.61 25.77
N PRO A 654 39.08 -42.86 26.89
CA PRO A 654 40.30 -42.75 27.67
C PRO A 654 40.83 -44.09 28.20
N VAL A 655 42.15 -44.27 28.24
CA VAL A 655 42.79 -45.42 28.90
C VAL A 655 42.38 -45.45 30.38
N GLY A 656 41.88 -46.59 30.86
CA GLY A 656 41.33 -46.79 32.20
C GLY A 656 39.81 -46.58 32.31
N SER A 657 39.16 -46.02 31.27
CA SER A 657 37.70 -45.83 31.27
C SER A 657 36.95 -47.15 31.09
N MET A 658 35.78 -47.28 31.68
CA MET A 658 34.91 -48.44 31.59
C MET A 658 34.40 -48.61 30.16
N GLY A 659 34.57 -49.81 29.61
CA GLY A 659 33.98 -50.21 28.35
C GLY A 659 32.47 -50.44 28.46
N THR A 660 31.75 -50.11 27.40
CA THR A 660 30.34 -50.43 27.19
C THR A 660 30.14 -50.89 25.75
N GLY A 661 29.12 -51.71 25.49
CA GLY A 661 28.89 -52.32 24.18
C GLY A 661 29.79 -53.53 23.91
N TRP A 662 29.98 -53.85 22.63
CA TRP A 662 30.84 -54.96 22.21
C TRP A 662 32.32 -54.68 22.46
N LEU A 663 33.01 -55.69 22.96
CA LEU A 663 34.46 -55.73 23.18
C LEU A 663 35.03 -57.00 22.53
N SER A 664 36.14 -56.87 21.83
CA SER A 664 36.97 -58.00 21.40
C SER A 664 38.29 -57.95 22.17
N ASP A 665 38.61 -59.00 22.91
CA ASP A 665 39.78 -59.07 23.81
C ASP A 665 40.30 -60.53 23.82
N GLY A 666 41.60 -60.73 23.61
CA GLY A 666 42.21 -62.06 23.58
C GLY A 666 41.61 -63.04 22.55
N GLY A 667 41.08 -62.54 21.43
CA GLY A 667 40.39 -63.36 20.42
C GLY A 667 38.95 -63.76 20.77
N LYS A 668 38.47 -63.44 21.98
CA LYS A 668 37.08 -63.63 22.42
C LYS A 668 36.28 -62.34 22.24
N ARG A 669 34.99 -62.47 21.96
CA ARG A 669 34.02 -61.36 21.99
C ARG A 669 33.30 -61.32 23.34
N TYR A 670 32.97 -60.14 23.81
CA TYR A 670 32.24 -59.87 25.04
C TYR A 670 31.21 -58.77 24.77
N PHE A 671 30.09 -58.76 25.49
CA PHE A 671 29.20 -57.60 25.53
C PHE A 671 29.16 -57.03 26.94
N LEU A 672 29.57 -55.77 27.07
CA LEU A 672 29.49 -54.99 28.29
C LEU A 672 28.19 -54.21 28.24
N ASP A 673 27.34 -54.36 29.27
CA ASP A 673 26.03 -53.71 29.29
C ASP A 673 26.16 -52.19 29.09
N ARG A 674 25.29 -51.61 28.25
CA ARG A 674 25.41 -50.20 27.84
C ARG A 674 25.12 -49.22 28.98
N SER A 675 24.38 -49.62 30.00
CA SER A 675 24.03 -48.76 31.14
C SER A 675 24.99 -48.91 32.32
N SER A 676 25.51 -50.12 32.54
CA SER A 676 26.25 -50.48 33.75
C SER A 676 27.69 -50.95 33.51
N GLY A 677 28.09 -51.20 32.27
CA GLY A 677 29.42 -51.69 31.89
C GLY A 677 29.76 -53.12 32.33
N ALA A 678 28.84 -53.80 33.03
CA ALA A 678 29.03 -55.17 33.47
C ALA A 678 28.99 -56.14 32.27
N ALA A 679 29.90 -57.09 32.22
CA ALA A 679 29.91 -58.13 31.19
C ALA A 679 28.64 -59.00 31.28
N ALA A 680 27.96 -59.16 30.16
CA ALA A 680 26.82 -60.04 30.01
C ALA A 680 27.21 -61.50 30.23
N THR A 681 26.38 -62.26 30.96
CA THR A 681 26.51 -63.69 31.18
C THR A 681 25.15 -64.38 30.90
N GLY A 682 25.20 -65.63 30.44
CA GLY A 682 24.03 -66.39 29.98
C GLY A 682 23.44 -65.86 28.66
N VAL A 683 22.22 -66.31 28.35
CA VAL A 683 21.50 -65.90 27.13
C VAL A 683 20.98 -64.46 27.26
N ARG A 684 21.30 -63.60 26.29
CA ARG A 684 20.83 -62.21 26.18
C ARG A 684 20.51 -61.87 24.73
N VAL A 685 19.61 -60.91 24.52
CA VAL A 685 19.42 -60.28 23.20
C VAL A 685 20.28 -59.03 23.14
N VAL A 686 21.16 -58.96 22.14
CA VAL A 686 22.10 -57.85 21.93
C VAL A 686 22.12 -57.51 20.45
N ASP A 687 21.83 -56.25 20.12
CA ASP A 687 21.94 -55.69 18.76
C ASP A 687 21.27 -56.54 17.66
N GLY A 688 20.06 -57.04 17.94
CA GLY A 688 19.33 -57.88 16.98
C GLY A 688 19.95 -59.27 16.77
N ARG A 689 20.71 -59.77 17.75
CA ARG A 689 21.23 -61.14 17.83
C ARG A 689 20.84 -61.78 19.16
N VAL A 690 20.62 -63.09 19.17
CA VAL A 690 20.58 -63.89 20.41
C VAL A 690 22.02 -64.29 20.69
N CYS A 691 22.51 -63.97 21.88
CA CYS A 691 23.89 -64.15 22.27
C CYS A 691 23.94 -64.98 23.55
N ASN A 692 24.65 -66.10 23.51
CA ASN A 692 24.91 -66.91 24.69
C ASN A 692 26.31 -66.60 25.22
N PHE A 693 26.39 -65.99 26.40
CA PHE A 693 27.64 -65.65 27.06
C PHE A 693 27.97 -66.68 28.16
N ALA A 694 29.20 -67.14 28.21
CA ALA A 694 29.71 -68.02 29.27
C ALA A 694 29.76 -67.30 30.63
N SER A 695 30.08 -68.03 31.70
CA SER A 695 30.23 -67.48 33.06
C SER A 695 31.38 -66.48 33.19
N ASP A 696 32.40 -66.58 32.33
CA ASP A 696 33.47 -65.58 32.22
C ASP A 696 33.04 -64.32 31.43
N GLY A 697 31.82 -64.30 30.90
CA GLY A 697 31.26 -63.24 30.06
C GLY A 697 31.65 -63.31 28.58
N ALA A 698 32.47 -64.29 28.18
CA ALA A 698 32.83 -64.46 26.78
C ALA A 698 31.62 -64.97 25.99
N LEU A 699 31.42 -64.41 24.80
CA LEU A 699 30.42 -64.87 23.86
C LEU A 699 30.79 -66.29 23.40
N ALA A 700 30.07 -67.28 23.90
CA ALA A 700 30.22 -68.67 23.46
C ALA A 700 29.64 -68.85 22.06
N SER A 701 28.56 -68.14 21.72
CA SER A 701 28.03 -68.03 20.35
C SER A 701 26.95 -66.96 20.20
N ASP A 702 26.81 -66.37 19.00
CA ASP A 702 25.71 -65.48 18.63
C ASP A 702 25.07 -65.81 17.27
N GLY A 703 23.76 -66.04 17.27
CA GLY A 703 22.94 -66.15 16.07
C GLY A 703 22.13 -64.88 15.83
N PRO A 704 21.87 -64.49 14.57
CA PRO A 704 20.97 -63.37 14.31
C PRO A 704 19.56 -63.72 14.80
N LEU A 705 18.78 -62.72 15.22
CA LEU A 705 17.45 -62.91 15.81
C LEU A 705 16.44 -63.60 14.86
N ASN A 706 16.79 -63.70 13.56
CA ASN A 706 16.05 -64.36 12.48
C ASN A 706 16.66 -65.69 11.98
N ALA A 707 17.67 -66.27 12.65
CA ALA A 707 18.17 -67.61 12.30
C ALA A 707 17.13 -68.70 12.63
N TRP A 708 16.36 -69.12 11.61
CA TRP A 708 15.35 -70.16 11.71
C TRP A 708 15.57 -71.18 10.59
N TYR A 709 16.42 -72.18 10.86
CA TYR A 709 16.49 -73.55 10.28
C TYR A 709 17.87 -74.23 10.46
N ASP A 710 18.69 -73.81 11.42
CA ASP A 710 19.87 -74.58 11.83
C ASP A 710 19.58 -75.33 13.15
N ALA A 711 19.68 -76.66 13.12
CA ALA A 711 19.52 -77.51 14.30
C ALA A 711 20.80 -77.62 15.14
N SER A 712 21.96 -77.25 14.58
CA SER A 712 23.25 -77.22 15.29
C SER A 712 23.39 -76.03 16.24
N TRP A 713 22.58 -74.99 16.07
CA TRP A 713 22.58 -73.80 16.92
C TRP A 713 21.23 -73.52 17.59
N ARG A 714 20.97 -74.24 18.68
CA ARG A 714 19.85 -73.96 19.61
C ARG A 714 20.35 -73.86 21.05
N PRO A 715 20.04 -72.79 21.79
CA PRO A 715 20.24 -72.76 23.24
C PRO A 715 19.36 -73.82 23.91
N SER A 716 19.92 -74.55 24.88
CA SER A 716 19.21 -75.59 25.65
C SER A 716 18.00 -75.05 26.43
N SER A 717 17.95 -73.73 26.67
CA SER A 717 16.86 -73.02 27.33
C SER A 717 15.90 -72.37 26.30
N SER A 718 15.33 -73.13 25.37
CA SER A 718 14.33 -72.63 24.41
C SER A 718 13.20 -73.63 24.15
N SER A 719 11.98 -73.13 23.89
CA SER A 719 10.80 -73.97 23.56
C SER A 719 9.94 -73.34 22.46
N VAL A 720 9.33 -74.21 21.63
CA VAL A 720 8.54 -73.80 20.45
C VAL A 720 7.06 -73.94 20.74
N SER A 721 6.26 -72.92 20.43
CA SER A 721 4.80 -72.96 20.54
C SER A 721 4.16 -72.29 19.32
N GLY A 722 3.69 -73.12 18.38
CA GLY A 722 3.14 -72.64 17.10
C GLY A 722 4.18 -71.86 16.27
N SER A 723 3.79 -70.68 15.78
CA SER A 723 4.64 -69.77 14.98
C SER A 723 5.55 -68.86 15.84
N LYS A 724 5.69 -69.15 17.13
CA LYS A 724 6.51 -68.41 18.10
C LYS A 724 7.54 -69.34 18.74
N VAL A 725 8.70 -68.76 19.09
CA VAL A 725 9.66 -69.41 19.98
C VAL A 725 9.96 -68.55 21.19
N HIS A 726 9.98 -69.24 22.32
CA HIS A 726 10.23 -68.75 23.67
C HIS A 726 11.67 -69.08 24.05
N PHE A 727 12.41 -68.08 24.52
CA PHE A 727 13.77 -68.25 25.04
C PHE A 727 13.74 -68.01 26.54
N PHE A 728 14.38 -68.88 27.31
CA PHE A 728 14.43 -68.86 28.77
C PHE A 728 15.84 -68.49 29.24
N ASP A 729 15.91 -67.79 30.38
CA ASP A 729 17.17 -67.51 31.05
C ASP A 729 17.70 -68.72 31.83
N ALA A 730 18.88 -68.57 32.44
CA ALA A 730 19.54 -69.63 33.21
C ALA A 730 18.81 -70.03 34.51
N SER A 731 17.76 -69.31 34.91
CA SER A 731 16.88 -69.67 36.03
C SER A 731 15.60 -70.41 35.60
N GLY A 732 15.43 -70.64 34.30
CA GLY A 732 14.24 -71.29 33.73
C GLY A 732 13.05 -70.34 33.51
N LYS A 733 13.25 -69.03 33.64
CA LYS A 733 12.20 -68.02 33.42
C LYS A 733 12.21 -67.53 31.96
N GLU A 734 11.03 -67.32 31.36
CA GLU A 734 10.96 -66.83 29.97
C GLU A 734 11.55 -65.40 29.88
N ALA A 735 12.51 -65.25 28.97
CA ALA A 735 13.26 -64.03 28.71
C ALA A 735 12.74 -63.26 27.49
N CYS A 736 12.29 -63.92 26.40
CA CYS A 736 11.62 -63.27 25.27
C CYS A 736 10.90 -64.25 24.30
N THR A 737 10.02 -63.69 23.46
CA THR A 737 9.26 -64.37 22.40
C THR A 737 9.33 -63.60 21.06
N ARG A 738 9.37 -64.24 19.87
CA ARG A 738 9.44 -63.51 18.56
C ARG A 738 8.82 -64.19 17.31
N THR A 739 8.61 -63.38 16.25
CA THR A 739 8.23 -63.68 14.85
C THR A 739 9.22 -62.99 13.85
N THR A 740 9.30 -63.37 12.56
CA THR A 740 10.46 -63.10 11.64
C THR A 740 10.36 -61.92 10.62
N ASN A 741 11.49 -61.59 9.93
CA ASN A 741 11.73 -60.42 9.02
C ASN A 741 11.40 -60.70 7.51
N THR A 742 11.48 -59.69 6.63
CA THR A 742 10.87 -59.70 5.27
C THR A 742 11.86 -59.64 4.08
N PRO A 743 12.04 -60.72 3.29
CA PRO A 743 12.83 -60.66 2.04
C PRO A 743 12.19 -59.79 0.94
N VAL A 744 13.00 -59.14 0.10
CA VAL A 744 12.53 -58.46 -1.15
C VAL A 744 12.38 -59.45 -2.31
N MET A 745 13.37 -60.32 -2.48
CA MET A 745 13.36 -61.36 -3.50
C MET A 745 12.61 -62.60 -3.00
N GLY A 746 11.93 -63.30 -3.90
CA GLY A 746 11.21 -64.55 -3.64
C GLY A 746 9.75 -64.52 -4.11
N SER A 747 9.04 -65.59 -3.77
CA SER A 747 7.61 -65.72 -4.07
C SER A 747 6.74 -64.85 -3.16
N SER A 748 5.61 -64.39 -3.69
CA SER A 748 4.60 -63.69 -2.89
C SER A 748 4.09 -64.54 -1.73
N SER A 749 3.80 -63.92 -0.59
CA SER A 749 3.02 -64.54 0.48
C SER A 749 1.50 -64.55 0.21
N MET A 750 1.05 -63.94 -0.89
CA MET A 750 -0.35 -63.93 -1.34
C MET A 750 -0.49 -64.70 -2.66
N GLY A 751 -1.66 -65.28 -2.93
CA GLY A 751 -2.01 -65.74 -4.27
C GLY A 751 -2.22 -64.55 -5.22
N LYS A 752 -1.96 -64.74 -6.53
CA LYS A 752 -2.05 -63.67 -7.55
C LYS A 752 -3.37 -62.92 -7.50
N ASP A 753 -4.50 -63.64 -7.48
CA ASP A 753 -5.82 -63.02 -7.53
C ASP A 753 -6.16 -62.24 -6.26
N ALA A 754 -5.69 -62.72 -5.10
CA ALA A 754 -5.83 -62.02 -3.82
C ALA A 754 -4.99 -60.73 -3.79
N PHE A 755 -3.75 -60.80 -4.26
CA PHE A 755 -2.90 -59.62 -4.42
C PHE A 755 -3.51 -58.60 -5.40
N VAL A 756 -3.95 -59.06 -6.58
CA VAL A 756 -4.58 -58.21 -7.60
C VAL A 756 -5.78 -57.49 -7.01
N LYS A 757 -6.67 -58.21 -6.32
CA LYS A 757 -7.85 -57.63 -5.67
C LYS A 757 -7.49 -56.57 -4.61
N VAL A 758 -6.56 -56.86 -3.69
CA VAL A 758 -6.22 -55.93 -2.61
C VAL A 758 -5.46 -54.71 -3.13
N PHE A 759 -4.51 -54.89 -4.04
CA PHE A 759 -3.74 -53.77 -4.58
C PHE A 759 -4.57 -52.91 -5.53
N ALA A 760 -5.41 -53.51 -6.38
CA ALA A 760 -6.39 -52.79 -7.19
C ALA A 760 -7.31 -51.92 -6.32
N ALA A 761 -7.86 -52.47 -5.24
CA ALA A 761 -8.73 -51.72 -4.32
C ALA A 761 -8.01 -50.51 -3.67
N LYS A 762 -6.72 -50.63 -3.30
CA LYS A 762 -5.93 -49.51 -2.76
C LYS A 762 -5.76 -48.36 -3.75
N ILE A 763 -5.56 -48.67 -5.03
CA ILE A 763 -5.30 -47.66 -6.08
C ILE A 763 -6.57 -47.19 -6.79
N GLN A 764 -7.70 -47.92 -6.69
CA GLN A 764 -8.92 -47.69 -7.45
C GLN A 764 -9.42 -46.24 -7.41
N GLY A 765 -9.45 -45.64 -6.22
CA GLY A 765 -9.91 -44.25 -6.00
C GLY A 765 -8.97 -43.18 -6.57
N ASN A 766 -7.68 -43.48 -6.71
CA ASN A 766 -6.65 -42.59 -7.26
C ASN A 766 -6.25 -42.95 -8.69
N TYR A 767 -6.84 -43.99 -9.29
CA TYR A 767 -6.30 -44.60 -10.49
C TYR A 767 -6.27 -43.61 -11.67
N PRO A 768 -5.12 -43.39 -12.34
CA PRO A 768 -4.99 -42.30 -13.32
C PRO A 768 -5.92 -42.44 -14.53
N GLN A 769 -6.63 -41.36 -14.85
CA GLN A 769 -7.55 -41.34 -15.99
C GLN A 769 -6.85 -41.61 -17.32
N VAL A 770 -5.58 -41.16 -17.46
CA VAL A 770 -4.77 -41.37 -18.67
C VAL A 770 -4.57 -42.85 -19.01
N TYR A 771 -4.51 -43.74 -18.01
CA TYR A 771 -4.41 -45.18 -18.24
C TYR A 771 -5.75 -45.80 -18.63
N ARG A 772 -6.87 -45.29 -18.09
CA ARG A 772 -8.22 -45.74 -18.47
C ARG A 772 -8.56 -45.39 -19.92
N SER A 773 -8.18 -44.18 -20.37
CA SER A 773 -8.62 -43.61 -21.64
C SER A 773 -7.71 -43.91 -22.83
N ASP A 774 -6.44 -44.24 -22.61
CA ASP A 774 -5.47 -44.48 -23.69
C ASP A 774 -4.87 -45.89 -23.57
N ALA A 775 -5.32 -46.78 -24.48
CA ALA A 775 -4.94 -48.18 -24.50
C ALA A 775 -3.43 -48.43 -24.66
N LYS A 776 -2.64 -47.45 -25.15
CA LYS A 776 -1.18 -47.61 -25.31
C LYS A 776 -0.48 -47.93 -23.98
N TYR A 777 -1.03 -47.47 -22.86
CA TYR A 777 -0.47 -47.71 -21.53
C TYR A 777 -0.72 -49.14 -21.00
N GLY A 778 -1.59 -49.92 -21.65
CA GLY A 778 -1.72 -51.37 -21.42
C GLY A 778 -2.42 -51.82 -20.13
N ALA A 779 -2.82 -50.90 -19.25
CA ALA A 779 -3.53 -51.19 -18.00
C ALA A 779 -4.75 -50.28 -17.85
N THR A 780 -5.85 -50.60 -18.51
CA THR A 780 -7.06 -49.73 -18.53
C THR A 780 -7.87 -49.78 -17.24
N THR A 781 -7.61 -50.72 -16.33
CA THR A 781 -8.26 -50.83 -15.01
C THR A 781 -7.25 -51.00 -13.87
N PRO A 782 -7.63 -50.69 -12.62
CA PRO A 782 -6.81 -50.98 -11.43
C PRO A 782 -6.38 -52.45 -11.31
N GLU A 783 -7.23 -53.39 -11.72
CA GLU A 783 -6.97 -54.83 -11.70
C GLU A 783 -5.94 -55.20 -12.76
N ALA A 784 -6.03 -54.62 -13.96
CA ALA A 784 -5.02 -54.78 -14.99
C ALA A 784 -3.65 -54.22 -14.56
N PHE A 785 -3.63 -53.09 -13.83
CA PHE A 785 -2.41 -52.54 -13.25
C PHE A 785 -1.81 -53.45 -12.18
N ALA A 786 -2.63 -53.95 -11.26
CA ALA A 786 -2.16 -54.84 -10.21
C ALA A 786 -1.67 -56.17 -10.80
N ALA A 787 -2.31 -56.69 -11.85
CA ALA A 787 -1.84 -57.86 -12.60
C ALA A 787 -0.51 -57.59 -13.32
N ALA A 788 -0.33 -56.40 -13.91
CA ALA A 788 0.94 -55.96 -14.51
C ALA A 788 2.06 -55.86 -13.47
N ALA A 789 1.78 -55.30 -12.29
CA ALA A 789 2.73 -55.21 -11.17
C ALA A 789 3.15 -56.59 -10.67
N TRP A 790 2.19 -57.51 -10.50
CA TRP A 790 2.50 -58.91 -10.17
C TRP A 790 3.45 -59.51 -11.20
N ASN A 791 3.10 -59.42 -12.50
CA ASN A 791 3.89 -60.00 -13.57
C ASN A 791 5.30 -59.41 -13.63
N ALA A 792 5.43 -58.08 -13.51
CA ALA A 792 6.71 -57.38 -13.50
C ALA A 792 7.60 -57.86 -12.34
N ALA A 793 7.08 -57.86 -11.11
CA ALA A 793 7.79 -58.31 -9.93
C ALA A 793 8.25 -59.78 -10.08
N THR A 794 7.32 -60.70 -10.39
CA THR A 794 7.66 -62.13 -10.51
C THR A 794 8.61 -62.43 -11.67
N SER A 795 8.57 -61.65 -12.76
CA SER A 795 9.46 -61.86 -13.92
C SER A 795 10.95 -61.64 -13.60
N GLU A 796 11.24 -60.86 -12.56
CA GLU A 796 12.59 -60.65 -12.03
C GLU A 796 12.86 -61.43 -10.73
N GLY A 797 11.83 -62.04 -10.14
CA GLY A 797 11.91 -62.74 -8.85
C GLY A 797 11.76 -61.82 -7.62
N VAL A 798 11.26 -60.60 -7.81
CA VAL A 798 10.86 -59.68 -6.72
C VAL A 798 9.48 -60.08 -6.22
N ARG A 799 9.23 -59.94 -4.92
CA ARG A 799 7.90 -60.18 -4.34
C ARG A 799 6.89 -59.11 -4.81
N PRO A 800 5.74 -59.49 -5.39
CA PRO A 800 4.69 -58.57 -5.84
C PRO A 800 4.24 -57.55 -4.79
N GLU A 801 4.05 -57.97 -3.55
CA GLU A 801 3.69 -57.12 -2.40
C GLU A 801 4.77 -56.09 -2.07
N VAL A 802 6.04 -56.38 -2.34
CA VAL A 802 7.16 -55.44 -2.15
C VAL A 802 7.18 -54.40 -3.26
N LEU A 803 7.03 -54.80 -4.53
CA LEU A 803 6.91 -53.84 -5.64
C LEU A 803 5.70 -52.92 -5.44
N ALA A 804 4.53 -53.47 -5.08
CA ALA A 804 3.33 -52.70 -4.83
C ALA A 804 3.45 -51.76 -3.61
N ALA A 805 4.13 -52.18 -2.54
CA ALA A 805 4.44 -51.30 -1.41
C ALA A 805 5.32 -50.12 -1.84
N GLN A 806 6.32 -50.38 -2.70
CA GLN A 806 7.22 -49.34 -3.21
C GLN A 806 6.48 -48.37 -4.15
N VAL A 807 5.69 -48.88 -5.11
CA VAL A 807 4.76 -48.06 -5.94
C VAL A 807 3.86 -47.20 -5.06
N GLY A 808 3.24 -47.81 -4.04
CA GLY A 808 2.34 -47.13 -3.11
C GLY A 808 3.01 -46.01 -2.34
N ASN A 809 4.23 -46.22 -1.89
CA ASN A 809 5.00 -45.25 -1.11
C ASN A 809 5.48 -44.06 -1.96
N GLU A 810 6.06 -44.30 -3.15
CA GLU A 810 6.58 -43.24 -4.02
C GLU A 810 5.49 -42.39 -4.67
N THR A 811 4.39 -43.02 -5.10
CA THR A 811 3.32 -42.34 -5.84
C THR A 811 2.16 -41.88 -4.97
N GLY A 812 2.17 -42.21 -3.67
CA GLY A 812 1.01 -42.03 -2.79
C GLY A 812 -0.20 -42.86 -3.27
N TRP A 813 0.02 -44.14 -3.58
CA TRP A 813 -0.96 -45.07 -4.17
C TRP A 813 -1.60 -44.54 -5.46
N LEU A 814 -0.74 -44.26 -6.45
CA LEU A 814 -1.04 -43.68 -7.76
C LEU A 814 -1.72 -42.31 -7.76
N ARG A 815 -1.65 -41.57 -6.65
CA ARG A 815 -2.14 -40.18 -6.58
C ARG A 815 -1.23 -39.19 -7.34
N PHE A 816 0.08 -39.46 -7.39
CA PHE A 816 1.13 -38.62 -7.95
C PHE A 816 1.13 -37.18 -7.40
N GLY A 817 1.86 -36.97 -6.29
CA GLY A 817 2.05 -35.65 -5.68
C GLY A 817 3.49 -35.11 -5.72
N GLY A 818 4.38 -35.80 -6.45
CA GLY A 818 5.81 -35.48 -6.54
C GLY A 818 6.23 -35.01 -7.94
N ILE A 819 7.54 -35.12 -8.24
CA ILE A 819 8.14 -34.66 -9.50
C ILE A 819 7.68 -35.48 -10.71
N VAL A 820 7.34 -36.76 -10.53
CA VAL A 820 6.88 -37.66 -11.61
C VAL A 820 5.37 -37.68 -11.75
N ASN A 821 4.89 -37.67 -13.00
CA ASN A 821 3.47 -37.69 -13.35
C ASN A 821 3.04 -39.03 -13.97
N ALA A 822 1.74 -39.35 -13.88
CA ALA A 822 1.20 -40.62 -14.34
C ALA A 822 1.49 -40.93 -15.83
N ASN A 823 1.45 -39.94 -16.72
CA ASN A 823 1.75 -40.14 -18.15
C ASN A 823 3.18 -40.62 -18.43
N GLN A 824 4.10 -40.58 -17.46
CA GLN A 824 5.47 -41.08 -17.59
C GLN A 824 5.63 -42.57 -17.24
N CYS A 825 4.62 -43.20 -16.62
CA CYS A 825 4.69 -44.58 -16.09
C CYS A 825 5.91 -44.84 -15.17
N ASN A 826 6.44 -43.82 -14.51
CA ASN A 826 7.61 -43.95 -13.64
C ASN A 826 7.20 -43.96 -12.16
N PHE A 827 6.88 -45.15 -11.65
CA PHE A 827 6.32 -45.30 -10.31
C PHE A 827 7.36 -45.44 -9.20
N GLY A 828 8.66 -45.58 -9.55
CA GLY A 828 9.78 -45.64 -8.62
C GLY A 828 10.57 -44.33 -8.48
N GLY A 829 10.11 -43.23 -9.10
CA GLY A 829 10.81 -41.94 -9.09
C GLY A 829 12.15 -41.93 -9.85
N LEU A 830 12.38 -42.89 -10.76
CA LEU A 830 13.68 -43.13 -11.37
C LEU A 830 14.18 -41.91 -12.17
N GLY A 831 15.24 -41.27 -11.69
CA GLY A 831 15.83 -40.08 -12.31
C GLY A 831 15.21 -38.74 -11.90
N ALA A 832 14.19 -38.73 -11.05
CA ALA A 832 13.65 -37.50 -10.46
C ALA A 832 14.53 -37.05 -9.28
N LEU A 833 15.46 -36.13 -9.55
CA LEU A 833 16.35 -35.55 -8.53
C LEU A 833 15.91 -34.13 -8.17
N ASP A 834 16.02 -33.77 -6.89
CA ASP A 834 15.68 -32.44 -6.39
C ASP A 834 16.52 -31.36 -7.10
N GLY A 835 15.83 -30.43 -7.77
CA GLY A 835 16.45 -29.30 -8.47
C GLY A 835 16.20 -29.19 -9.98
N ASN A 836 15.49 -30.14 -10.61
CA ASN A 836 15.06 -29.98 -12.01
C ASN A 836 13.60 -30.42 -12.24
N ALA A 837 12.68 -29.46 -12.25
CA ALA A 837 11.25 -29.68 -12.48
C ALA A 837 10.85 -29.91 -13.96
N ASN A 838 11.79 -29.82 -14.92
CA ASN A 838 11.50 -29.96 -16.36
C ASN A 838 12.54 -30.84 -17.09
N GLY A 839 12.49 -32.15 -16.82
CA GLY A 839 12.79 -33.15 -17.85
C GLY A 839 14.10 -33.92 -17.75
N ASN A 840 14.33 -34.66 -16.66
CA ASN A 840 15.28 -35.80 -16.65
C ASN A 840 14.79 -37.03 -15.82
N ALA A 841 13.54 -37.03 -15.36
CA ALA A 841 12.92 -38.25 -14.85
C ALA A 841 12.64 -39.22 -16.01
N ALA A 842 12.93 -40.51 -15.82
CA ALA A 842 12.69 -41.51 -16.84
C ALA A 842 11.20 -41.58 -17.20
N THR A 843 10.91 -41.88 -18.47
CA THR A 843 9.56 -42.04 -19.00
C THR A 843 9.51 -43.34 -19.78
N PHE A 844 8.55 -44.20 -19.45
CA PHE A 844 8.42 -45.55 -20.00
C PHE A 844 7.22 -45.63 -20.94
N LYS A 845 7.28 -46.49 -21.97
CA LYS A 845 6.28 -46.50 -23.05
C LYS A 845 4.88 -46.89 -22.59
N ASN A 846 4.79 -47.70 -21.53
CA ASN A 846 3.56 -48.20 -20.94
C ASN A 846 3.77 -48.63 -19.48
N VAL A 847 2.68 -48.98 -18.81
CA VAL A 847 2.66 -49.36 -17.38
C VAL A 847 3.54 -50.58 -17.10
N GLN A 848 3.51 -51.60 -17.97
CA GLN A 848 4.27 -52.84 -17.79
C GLN A 848 5.78 -52.61 -17.82
N GLU A 849 6.27 -51.76 -18.74
CA GLU A 849 7.70 -51.42 -18.82
C GLU A 849 8.17 -50.61 -17.61
N GLY A 850 7.38 -49.64 -17.15
CA GLY A 850 7.71 -48.84 -15.97
C GLY A 850 7.75 -49.65 -14.67
N LEU A 851 6.80 -50.56 -14.48
CA LEU A 851 6.80 -51.49 -13.34
C LEU A 851 7.94 -52.51 -13.44
N LEU A 852 8.33 -52.93 -14.64
CA LEU A 852 9.50 -53.79 -14.84
C LEU A 852 10.80 -53.05 -14.51
N ALA A 853 10.99 -51.80 -14.96
CA ALA A 853 12.15 -50.99 -14.61
C ALA A 853 12.31 -50.83 -13.09
N GLN A 854 11.21 -50.59 -12.38
CA GLN A 854 11.20 -50.51 -10.93
C GLN A 854 11.48 -51.85 -10.23
N ALA A 855 10.94 -52.97 -10.75
CA ALA A 855 11.28 -54.31 -10.28
C ALA A 855 12.77 -54.64 -10.50
N GLN A 856 13.33 -54.22 -11.64
CA GLN A 856 14.76 -54.33 -11.93
C GLN A 856 15.60 -53.47 -10.98
N HIS A 857 15.19 -52.23 -10.66
CA HIS A 857 15.88 -51.39 -9.68
C HIS A 857 15.82 -52.02 -8.26
N LEU A 858 14.66 -52.58 -7.87
CA LEU A 858 14.52 -53.32 -6.60
C LEU A 858 15.46 -54.53 -6.56
N LYS A 859 15.51 -55.32 -7.63
CA LYS A 859 16.46 -56.43 -7.80
C LYS A 859 17.92 -55.97 -7.83
N ALA A 860 18.21 -54.78 -8.35
CA ALA A 860 19.55 -54.21 -8.33
C ALA A 860 20.04 -54.06 -6.88
N TYR A 861 19.23 -53.42 -6.03
CA TYR A 861 19.55 -53.27 -4.61
C TYR A 861 19.57 -54.60 -3.85
N SER A 862 18.62 -55.51 -4.11
CA SER A 862 18.44 -56.72 -3.30
C SER A 862 19.19 -57.97 -3.78
N SER A 863 19.72 -58.01 -5.00
CA SER A 863 20.42 -59.19 -5.53
C SER A 863 21.54 -58.87 -6.50
N LYS A 864 22.58 -59.69 -6.46
CA LYS A 864 23.66 -59.72 -7.47
C LYS A 864 23.32 -60.60 -8.69
N ALA A 865 22.32 -61.48 -8.57
CA ALA A 865 21.89 -62.36 -9.68
C ALA A 865 21.46 -61.54 -10.90
N ALA A 866 21.84 -61.97 -12.10
CA ALA A 866 21.55 -61.23 -13.34
C ALA A 866 20.05 -60.91 -13.51
N LEU A 867 19.76 -59.84 -14.27
CA LEU A 867 18.39 -59.58 -14.69
C LEU A 867 17.87 -60.74 -15.53
N SER A 868 16.60 -61.05 -15.31
CA SER A 868 15.90 -62.15 -15.98
C SER A 868 15.20 -61.67 -17.25
N GLN A 869 14.88 -60.38 -17.33
CA GLN A 869 14.42 -59.70 -18.54
C GLN A 869 15.51 -58.76 -19.07
N ALA A 870 15.33 -58.26 -20.30
CA ALA A 870 16.17 -57.19 -20.83
C ALA A 870 16.12 -55.95 -19.91
N CYS A 871 17.26 -55.30 -19.69
CA CYS A 871 17.34 -54.14 -18.81
C CYS A 871 16.59 -52.95 -19.41
N VAL A 872 15.52 -52.51 -18.76
CA VAL A 872 14.75 -51.31 -19.11
C VAL A 872 14.93 -50.18 -18.07
N ASP A 873 15.50 -50.48 -16.91
CA ASP A 873 15.91 -49.47 -15.93
C ASP A 873 17.18 -48.72 -16.39
N PRO A 874 17.09 -47.42 -16.74
CA PRO A 874 18.24 -46.65 -17.21
C PRO A 874 19.29 -46.41 -16.12
N ARG A 875 18.96 -46.64 -14.84
CA ARG A 875 19.83 -46.42 -13.69
C ARG A 875 20.36 -47.73 -13.07
N PHE A 876 20.07 -48.89 -13.66
CA PHE A 876 20.44 -50.20 -13.11
C PHE A 876 21.95 -50.33 -12.85
N HIS A 877 22.76 -49.79 -13.75
CA HIS A 877 24.22 -49.78 -13.68
C HIS A 877 24.80 -48.81 -12.65
N LEU A 878 24.00 -47.90 -12.09
CA LEU A 878 24.40 -46.95 -11.06
C LEU A 878 24.24 -47.50 -9.63
N VAL A 879 23.55 -48.64 -9.47
CA VAL A 879 23.29 -49.26 -8.17
C VAL A 879 24.42 -50.24 -7.82
N ASN A 880 24.99 -50.12 -6.62
CA ASN A 880 25.88 -51.13 -6.09
C ASN A 880 25.09 -52.39 -5.70
N ARG A 881 25.23 -53.47 -6.47
CA ARG A 881 24.21 -54.52 -6.52
C ARG A 881 24.22 -55.46 -5.32
N GLY A 882 23.03 -55.84 -4.85
CA GLY A 882 22.82 -56.77 -3.73
C GLY A 882 23.25 -56.23 -2.36
N ILE A 883 23.21 -54.91 -2.18
CA ILE A 883 23.54 -54.23 -0.91
C ILE A 883 22.41 -54.27 0.13
N ALA A 884 21.15 -54.45 -0.28
CA ALA A 884 19.96 -54.39 0.58
C ALA A 884 18.96 -55.54 0.26
N PRO A 885 19.19 -56.78 0.73
CA PRO A 885 18.37 -57.95 0.37
C PRO A 885 17.00 -58.05 1.06
N TYR A 886 16.81 -57.41 2.21
CA TYR A 886 15.53 -57.38 2.95
C TYR A 886 14.85 -56.01 2.82
N LEU A 887 13.52 -55.98 2.94
CA LEU A 887 12.74 -54.75 2.71
C LEU A 887 13.11 -53.65 3.72
N GLU A 888 13.41 -54.08 4.93
CA GLU A 888 13.83 -53.24 6.05
C GLU A 888 15.18 -52.54 5.80
N ASP A 889 16.00 -52.99 4.84
CA ASP A 889 17.36 -52.49 4.56
C ASP A 889 17.39 -51.23 3.65
N TYR A 890 16.25 -50.81 3.08
CA TYR A 890 16.20 -49.81 2.00
C TYR A 890 16.39 -48.34 2.46
N GLY A 891 16.49 -48.10 3.76
CA GLY A 891 16.73 -46.78 4.36
C GLY A 891 18.21 -46.54 4.72
N ALA A 892 18.65 -45.29 4.69
CA ALA A 892 20.06 -44.91 4.78
C ALA A 892 20.84 -45.36 6.05
N ASP A 893 20.17 -45.82 7.10
CA ASP A 893 20.80 -46.18 8.39
C ASP A 893 21.71 -47.42 8.35
N GLY A 894 21.65 -48.24 7.29
CA GLY A 894 22.54 -49.42 7.12
C GLY A 894 23.80 -49.19 6.27
N HIS A 895 23.77 -48.26 5.31
CA HIS A 895 24.66 -48.31 4.13
C HIS A 895 25.17 -46.94 3.63
N GLY A 896 25.24 -45.93 4.50
CA GLY A 896 25.97 -44.68 4.20
C GLY A 896 25.43 -43.86 3.02
N GLY A 897 24.13 -43.95 2.73
CA GLY A 897 23.49 -43.27 1.60
C GLY A 897 23.62 -44.00 0.24
N LEU A 898 24.16 -45.23 0.21
CA LEU A 898 24.28 -46.06 -1.00
C LEU A 898 23.07 -46.99 -1.25
N VAL A 899 21.93 -46.70 -0.61
CA VAL A 899 20.66 -47.43 -0.71
C VAL A 899 19.56 -46.55 -1.29
N TRP A 900 18.39 -47.15 -1.59
CA TRP A 900 17.32 -46.51 -2.35
C TRP A 900 16.95 -45.09 -1.90
N ALA A 901 16.84 -44.86 -0.58
CA ALA A 901 16.47 -43.55 -0.03
C ALA A 901 17.47 -43.05 1.02
N SER A 902 17.73 -41.74 0.99
CA SER A 902 18.47 -41.02 2.04
C SER A 902 17.70 -40.94 3.37
N ASN A 903 16.37 -41.17 3.36
CA ASN A 903 15.57 -41.29 4.57
C ASN A 903 15.90 -42.61 5.30
N ARG A 904 16.32 -42.47 6.55
CA ARG A 904 16.71 -43.55 7.46
C ARG A 904 15.57 -44.52 7.79
N LEU A 905 14.33 -44.03 7.87
CA LEU A 905 13.15 -44.82 8.28
C LEU A 905 12.45 -45.53 7.10
N TYR A 906 12.94 -45.33 5.88
CA TYR A 906 12.26 -45.73 4.64
C TYR A 906 11.91 -47.23 4.57
N GLY A 907 12.81 -48.13 4.99
CA GLY A 907 12.55 -49.58 5.01
C GLY A 907 11.43 -49.99 5.98
N ARG A 908 11.25 -49.27 7.09
CA ARG A 908 10.12 -49.46 8.02
C ARG A 908 8.80 -49.02 7.39
N ASP A 909 8.82 -47.90 6.68
CA ASP A 909 7.63 -47.33 6.06
C ASP A 909 7.16 -48.20 4.88
N LEU A 910 8.10 -48.76 4.10
CA LEU A 910 7.82 -49.82 3.11
C LEU A 910 7.26 -51.09 3.75
N LEU A 911 7.79 -51.55 4.90
CA LEU A 911 7.25 -52.70 5.61
C LEU A 911 5.80 -52.46 6.07
N SER A 912 5.49 -51.24 6.52
CA SER A 912 4.12 -50.84 6.87
C SER A 912 3.20 -50.81 5.64
N ALA A 913 3.66 -50.25 4.52
CA ALA A 913 2.92 -50.24 3.26
C ALA A 913 2.65 -51.66 2.74
N MET A 914 3.63 -52.56 2.80
CA MET A 914 3.51 -53.96 2.41
C MET A 914 2.52 -54.72 3.30
N ARG A 915 2.62 -54.58 4.63
CA ARG A 915 1.63 -55.18 5.56
C ARG A 915 0.22 -54.73 5.27
N SER A 916 0.02 -53.46 4.90
CA SER A 916 -1.31 -52.97 4.52
C SER A 916 -1.90 -53.67 3.28
N ILE A 917 -1.08 -54.35 2.45
CA ILE A 917 -1.50 -55.19 1.32
C ILE A 917 -1.68 -56.66 1.77
N THR A 918 -0.78 -57.19 2.59
CA THR A 918 -0.79 -58.62 2.96
C THR A 918 -1.77 -58.98 4.08
N GLY A 919 -2.21 -58.00 4.88
CA GLY A 919 -2.91 -58.20 6.16
C GLY A 919 -1.95 -58.02 7.34
#